data_AF-A0AA47M3I3-F1
#
_entry.id   AF-A0AA47M3I3-F1
#
_cell.length_a   1.000
_cell.length_b   1.000
_cell.length_c   1.000
_cell.angle_alpha   90.00
_cell.angle_beta   90.00
_cell.angle_gamma   90.00
#
_symmetry.space_group_name_H-M   'P 1'
#
loop_
_entity.id
_entity.type
_entity.pdbx_description
1 polymer ?
#
loop_
_entity_poly.entity_id
_entity_poly.type
_entity_poly.pdbx_seq_one_letter_code
_entity_poly.pdbx_strand_id
1 'polypeptide(L)'
;MSSFGDFIALSDVCDVPTAKIISREVSDGIIAPGYEEEALKILSKKKGGKYCVLQMDPEYEPEEPEVRVLFGLHLKQNRNGALIDKKLFSKVVSKGTLSEDALRDLIVATIAVKYTQSNSVCYAKDGQVTPPGSPWITLPGKKRRRRRRERRQKRGCRSRVRARLSRQPHKPSLPSLFITNARSLPNKIEELELTISMQKNIQDCCVMVITETWLTPTIPAEAIKLAGRIAHRADRTPDSGKSRGGGLCVYTNTNWCTNAVTTDTYCSPDVEYLSVRCRPFYLPHEFAVIIITADYIHPDANAKTALDSLLTAISNQQRDHPDGVYVIAGDFNKANLKTVLPKFHQHVHCPTRGRNTLDHVYIKHGLKTSPLPHLGQSDHISLFLTPAYRPRICTSGPTTKVLQVRLFAKMSCLGIPLNLCLWIKDFLTNRPQVVRMGLHLSPTLTLSTGALQGCMLSPLLYSPKKSSDHFLYSMYSNYSRNRFSPTHDCTPSHTTNTIVKFSDDTTVVGLITKGDESAYREEVQRLTEWCSENNLNLNIKKTKELIIDYRKKQDTHTPLHVNREGGESVQLQILGHTHLRKPIMDNKHHSNSKESTAAVILSLHTQESQSLTTTPECAHIILSWYGSSSAADRKSLQRTIKNAQNINQQLPTMDTIFNSRCLQKTHNILKDSFHPANYLETLQVIGIGAGQQSRIHCTRLAGDKADNWWLRRHPRVLGMKFRSGVKRAEIANAIDQYVSNTIGEGADLAAWKAMFEEVPELLTETEKQNWVSSLQGVALSSDAFFPFRDNVDRARRSGVAYIAAPAGSTADEVVIKACNEQGITLVHTTLRLFHH
;
A
#
# COMPACT_ATOMS: atom_id res chain seq x y z
N MET A 1 11.50 -23.52 4.74
CA MET A 1 10.09 -23.07 4.62
C MET A 1 9.85 -22.09 3.48
N SER A 2 10.65 -21.02 3.30
CA SER A 2 10.34 -19.93 2.35
C SER A 2 10.12 -20.36 0.89
N SER A 3 10.79 -21.41 0.41
CA SER A 3 10.61 -21.95 -0.95
C SER A 3 9.37 -22.83 -1.13
N PHE A 4 8.53 -23.01 -0.10
CA PHE A 4 7.23 -23.64 -0.27
C PHE A 4 6.38 -22.73 -1.16
N GLY A 5 6.03 -23.20 -2.36
CA GLY A 5 5.31 -22.42 -3.37
C GLY A 5 6.12 -21.27 -3.99
N ASP A 6 7.41 -21.51 -4.21
CA ASP A 6 8.31 -20.60 -4.93
C ASP A 6 7.92 -20.38 -6.40
N PHE A 7 8.56 -19.37 -7.02
CA PHE A 7 8.70 -19.30 -8.46
C PHE A 7 10.16 -19.58 -8.79
N ILE A 8 10.42 -20.66 -9.50
CA ILE A 8 11.77 -21.16 -9.79
C ILE A 8 12.30 -20.43 -11.03
N ALA A 9 13.55 -19.99 -11.00
CA ALA A 9 14.28 -19.55 -12.19
C ALA A 9 15.47 -20.48 -12.40
N LEU A 10 15.68 -20.93 -13.64
CA LEU A 10 16.89 -21.62 -14.07
C LEU A 10 17.62 -20.73 -15.08
N SER A 11 18.95 -20.67 -14.96
CA SER A 11 19.87 -20.13 -15.98
C SER A 11 19.88 -20.99 -17.25
N ASP A 12 19.44 -22.25 -17.15
CA ASP A 12 19.75 -23.32 -18.09
C ASP A 12 18.51 -24.11 -18.50
N VAL A 13 18.64 -24.94 -19.54
CA VAL A 13 17.57 -25.84 -20.01
C VAL A 13 17.18 -26.81 -18.89
N CYS A 14 15.89 -26.85 -18.55
CA CYS A 14 15.39 -27.71 -17.48
C CYS A 14 15.43 -29.19 -17.89
N ASP A 15 16.23 -29.97 -17.17
CA ASP A 15 16.46 -31.40 -17.41
C ASP A 15 15.46 -32.30 -16.64
N VAL A 16 15.38 -33.57 -17.04
CA VAL A 16 14.54 -34.58 -16.38
C VAL A 16 14.85 -34.74 -14.88
N PRO A 17 16.12 -34.79 -14.43
CA PRO A 17 16.48 -34.71 -13.01
C PRO A 17 15.87 -33.52 -12.26
N THR A 18 16.02 -32.29 -12.76
CA THR A 18 15.46 -31.07 -12.14
C THR A 18 13.94 -31.11 -12.17
N ALA A 19 13.32 -31.50 -13.29
CA ALA A 19 11.87 -31.67 -13.39
C ALA A 19 11.33 -32.71 -12.39
N LYS A 20 12.04 -33.83 -12.17
CA LYS A 20 11.73 -34.81 -11.11
C LYS A 20 11.89 -34.19 -9.72
N ILE A 21 12.96 -33.43 -9.46
CA ILE A 21 13.18 -32.72 -8.20
C ILE A 21 12.05 -31.74 -7.89
N ILE A 22 11.56 -31.02 -8.90
CA ILE A 22 10.48 -30.03 -8.78
C ILE A 22 9.12 -30.73 -8.67
N SER A 23 8.86 -31.80 -9.43
CA SER A 23 7.57 -32.51 -9.49
C SER A 23 6.96 -32.82 -8.12
N ARG A 24 7.80 -33.35 -7.22
CA ARG A 24 7.52 -33.79 -5.84
C ARG A 24 7.35 -32.65 -4.82
N GLU A 25 7.78 -31.42 -5.15
CA GLU A 25 7.70 -30.26 -4.26
C GLU A 25 6.48 -29.37 -4.55
N VAL A 26 6.09 -28.56 -3.56
CA VAL A 26 5.13 -27.48 -3.77
C VAL A 26 5.91 -26.27 -4.28
N SER A 27 5.69 -25.96 -5.56
CA SER A 27 6.20 -24.81 -6.30
C SER A 27 5.03 -24.23 -7.09
N ASP A 28 5.08 -22.93 -7.39
CA ASP A 28 4.00 -22.20 -8.04
C ASP A 28 4.20 -21.97 -9.53
N GLY A 29 5.44 -21.80 -9.97
CA GLY A 29 5.84 -21.80 -11.37
C GLY A 29 7.35 -21.97 -11.57
N ILE A 30 7.76 -22.08 -12.83
CA ILE A 30 9.16 -22.10 -13.26
C ILE A 30 9.35 -21.24 -14.50
N ILE A 31 10.52 -20.59 -14.60
CA ILE A 31 11.04 -19.93 -15.80
C ILE A 31 12.44 -20.46 -16.12
N ALA A 32 12.74 -20.71 -17.39
CA ALA A 32 14.02 -21.22 -17.89
C ALA A 32 14.22 -20.83 -19.37
N PRO A 33 15.45 -20.81 -19.92
CA PRO A 33 15.67 -20.63 -21.36
C PRO A 33 15.11 -21.77 -22.23
N GLY A 34 14.85 -22.95 -21.64
CA GLY A 34 14.27 -24.10 -22.33
C GLY A 34 13.90 -25.24 -21.39
N TYR A 35 13.29 -26.29 -21.96
CA TYR A 35 12.89 -27.50 -21.24
C TYR A 35 13.12 -28.72 -22.15
N GLU A 36 13.69 -29.81 -21.63
CA GLU A 36 13.62 -31.10 -22.33
C GLU A 36 12.15 -31.54 -22.47
N GLU A 37 11.81 -32.30 -23.52
CA GLU A 37 10.43 -32.79 -23.72
C GLU A 37 9.91 -33.57 -22.50
N GLU A 38 10.72 -34.49 -21.95
CA GLU A 38 10.32 -35.30 -20.80
C GLU A 38 10.30 -34.47 -19.50
N ALA A 39 11.18 -33.48 -19.36
CA ALA A 39 11.13 -32.52 -18.28
C ALA A 39 9.80 -31.73 -18.31
N LEU A 40 9.42 -31.22 -19.48
CA LEU A 40 8.16 -30.52 -19.69
C LEU A 40 6.95 -31.44 -19.42
N LYS A 41 6.94 -32.67 -19.96
CA LYS A 41 5.89 -33.68 -19.72
C LYS A 41 5.76 -34.07 -18.23
N ILE A 42 6.82 -33.93 -17.43
CA ILE A 42 6.79 -34.10 -15.96
C ILE A 42 6.24 -32.84 -15.28
N LEU A 43 6.72 -31.65 -15.65
CA LEU A 43 6.33 -30.38 -15.04
C LEU A 43 4.86 -30.01 -15.31
N SER A 44 4.37 -30.18 -16.54
CA SER A 44 2.98 -29.87 -16.91
C SER A 44 1.95 -30.69 -16.11
N LYS A 45 2.31 -31.88 -15.60
CA LYS A 45 1.43 -32.70 -14.75
C LYS A 45 1.21 -32.08 -13.36
N LYS A 46 2.12 -31.20 -12.89
CA LYS A 46 1.97 -30.49 -11.60
C LYS A 46 0.72 -29.60 -11.58
N LYS A 47 0.19 -29.39 -10.37
CA LYS A 47 -1.09 -28.68 -10.11
C LYS A 47 -2.30 -29.20 -10.95
N GLY A 48 -2.20 -30.40 -11.53
CA GLY A 48 -3.25 -30.98 -12.37
C GLY A 48 -3.39 -30.30 -13.73
N GLY A 49 -2.29 -30.15 -14.47
CA GLY A 49 -2.28 -29.47 -15.78
C GLY A 49 -2.16 -27.95 -15.69
N LYS A 50 -1.85 -27.38 -14.52
CA LYS A 50 -1.97 -25.94 -14.20
C LYS A 50 -0.76 -25.35 -13.50
N TYR A 51 0.40 -25.97 -13.65
CA TYR A 51 1.66 -25.41 -13.17
C TYR A 51 2.19 -24.42 -14.21
N CYS A 52 2.63 -23.25 -13.75
CA CYS A 52 3.13 -22.22 -14.66
C CYS A 52 4.53 -22.62 -15.14
N VAL A 53 4.71 -22.75 -16.45
CA VAL A 53 6.00 -23.06 -17.09
C VAL A 53 6.21 -22.00 -18.15
N LEU A 54 7.27 -21.19 -18.00
CA LEU A 54 7.58 -20.05 -18.85
C LEU A 54 8.93 -20.28 -19.52
N GLN A 55 8.99 -20.20 -20.84
CA GLN A 55 10.27 -20.11 -21.53
C GLN A 55 10.68 -18.63 -21.63
N MET A 56 11.92 -18.33 -21.26
CA MET A 56 12.52 -17.00 -21.40
C MET A 56 13.46 -16.99 -22.61
N ASP A 57 13.60 -15.84 -23.24
CA ASP A 57 14.69 -15.59 -24.19
C ASP A 57 15.93 -15.18 -23.37
N PRO A 58 17.04 -15.96 -23.35
CA PRO A 58 18.23 -15.61 -22.58
C PRO A 58 18.91 -14.33 -23.09
N GLU A 59 18.71 -13.98 -24.37
CA GLU A 59 19.28 -12.79 -25.01
C GLU A 59 18.41 -11.53 -24.79
N TYR A 60 17.36 -11.61 -23.96
CA TYR A 60 16.50 -10.48 -23.64
C TYR A 60 17.18 -9.48 -22.70
N GLU A 61 17.72 -8.40 -23.28
CA GLU A 61 18.10 -7.20 -22.55
C GLU A 61 16.89 -6.24 -22.37
N PRO A 62 16.49 -5.88 -21.13
CA PRO A 62 15.46 -4.87 -20.90
C PRO A 62 16.00 -3.44 -21.07
N GLU A 63 15.15 -2.52 -21.53
CA GLU A 63 15.47 -1.10 -21.71
C GLU A 63 16.14 -0.46 -20.47
N GLU A 64 17.02 0.52 -20.69
CA GLU A 64 17.68 1.25 -19.59
C GLU A 64 16.69 1.96 -18.64
N PRO A 65 15.65 2.69 -19.09
CA PRO A 65 14.69 3.30 -18.17
C PRO A 65 13.61 2.34 -17.67
N GLU A 66 13.50 2.15 -16.35
CA GLU A 66 12.33 1.53 -15.72
C GLU A 66 11.32 2.59 -15.21
N VAL A 67 10.02 2.28 -15.28
CA VAL A 67 8.94 3.16 -14.82
C VAL A 67 8.04 2.41 -13.83
N ARG A 68 7.93 2.93 -12.61
CA ARG A 68 7.04 2.41 -11.55
C ARG A 68 5.87 3.37 -11.32
N VAL A 69 4.66 2.84 -11.19
CA VAL A 69 3.45 3.63 -10.92
C VAL A 69 3.11 3.58 -9.43
N LEU A 70 3.39 4.66 -8.69
CA LEU A 70 3.06 4.82 -7.27
C LEU A 70 1.94 5.84 -7.11
N PHE A 71 0.81 5.42 -6.55
CA PHE A 71 -0.40 6.25 -6.35
C PHE A 71 -0.96 6.93 -7.63
N GLY A 72 -0.55 6.48 -8.82
CA GLY A 72 -0.91 7.09 -10.11
C GLY A 72 0.16 8.04 -10.68
N LEU A 73 1.21 8.34 -9.92
CA LEU A 73 2.39 9.05 -10.41
C LEU A 73 3.39 8.06 -11.01
N HIS A 74 4.07 8.48 -12.07
CA HIS A 74 5.15 7.72 -12.69
C HIS A 74 6.50 8.14 -12.09
N LEU A 75 7.17 7.23 -11.38
CA LEU A 75 8.60 7.36 -11.08
C LEU A 75 9.38 6.68 -12.20
N LYS A 76 10.22 7.44 -12.91
CA LYS A 76 11.16 6.94 -13.93
C LYS A 76 12.58 7.01 -13.39
N GLN A 77 13.33 5.91 -13.49
CA GLN A 77 14.75 5.83 -13.14
C GLN A 77 15.47 4.89 -14.11
N ASN A 78 16.80 4.89 -14.13
CA ASN A 78 17.54 3.86 -14.87
C ASN A 78 17.51 2.54 -14.07
N ARG A 79 17.36 1.40 -14.77
CA ARG A 79 17.44 0.05 -14.22
C ARG A 79 18.78 -0.15 -13.50
N ASN A 80 18.81 -1.04 -12.52
CA ASN A 80 20.05 -1.42 -11.84
C ASN A 80 20.92 -2.33 -12.73
N GLY A 81 21.57 -1.75 -13.74
CA GLY A 81 22.43 -2.42 -14.70
C GLY A 81 23.80 -2.86 -14.15
N ALA A 82 24.15 -2.48 -12.93
CA ALA A 82 25.50 -2.68 -12.39
C ALA A 82 25.91 -4.17 -12.35
N LEU A 83 27.06 -4.47 -12.94
CA LEU A 83 27.65 -5.81 -13.01
C LEU A 83 28.28 -6.19 -11.66
N ILE A 84 28.11 -7.45 -11.25
CA ILE A 84 28.70 -8.03 -10.05
C ILE A 84 29.81 -9.00 -10.48
N ASP A 85 30.99 -8.47 -10.78
CA ASP A 85 32.16 -9.23 -11.24
C ASP A 85 33.25 -9.33 -10.15
N LYS A 86 34.37 -10.01 -10.46
CA LYS A 86 35.52 -10.11 -9.56
C LYS A 86 36.14 -8.74 -9.19
N LYS A 87 36.03 -7.72 -10.04
CA LYS A 87 36.65 -6.39 -9.83
C LYS A 87 35.95 -5.63 -8.71
N LEU A 88 34.64 -5.81 -8.54
CA LEU A 88 33.86 -5.23 -7.44
C LEU A 88 34.44 -5.54 -6.05
N PHE A 89 35.11 -6.70 -5.90
CA PHE A 89 35.67 -7.20 -4.65
C PHE A 89 37.17 -6.92 -4.47
N SER A 90 37.79 -6.16 -5.37
CA SER A 90 39.23 -5.85 -5.36
C SER A 90 39.70 -5.08 -4.12
N LYS A 91 38.85 -4.24 -3.51
CA LYS A 91 39.20 -3.38 -2.38
C LYS A 91 38.98 -4.09 -1.03
N VAL A 92 39.91 -4.98 -0.69
CA VAL A 92 40.04 -5.51 0.69
C VAL A 92 40.56 -4.40 1.62
N VAL A 93 39.99 -4.27 2.82
CA VAL A 93 40.33 -3.21 3.80
C VAL A 93 40.71 -3.73 5.19
N SER A 94 40.60 -5.03 5.44
CA SER A 94 41.13 -5.71 6.63
C SER A 94 42.40 -6.49 6.31
N LYS A 95 43.06 -7.06 7.31
CA LYS A 95 44.30 -7.86 7.18
C LYS A 95 44.15 -9.23 6.50
N GLY A 96 42.92 -9.71 6.26
CA GLY A 96 42.67 -10.99 5.62
C GLY A 96 42.78 -10.96 4.08
N THR A 97 42.76 -12.12 3.45
CA THR A 97 42.73 -12.30 1.99
C THR A 97 41.41 -12.94 1.53
N LEU A 98 41.16 -12.93 0.21
CA LEU A 98 40.05 -13.65 -0.42
C LEU A 98 40.59 -14.90 -1.12
N SER A 99 39.96 -16.04 -0.90
CA SER A 99 40.10 -17.22 -1.77
C SER A 99 39.13 -17.15 -2.95
N GLU A 100 39.35 -17.97 -3.96
CA GLU A 100 38.40 -18.12 -5.09
C GLU A 100 37.02 -18.62 -4.63
N ASP A 101 36.96 -19.54 -3.65
CA ASP A 101 35.71 -19.95 -2.99
C ASP A 101 34.98 -18.78 -2.33
N ALA A 102 35.72 -17.96 -1.56
CA ALA A 102 35.17 -16.79 -0.90
C ALA A 102 34.67 -15.75 -1.91
N LEU A 103 35.39 -15.60 -3.03
CA LEU A 103 35.02 -14.67 -4.11
C LEU A 103 33.76 -15.14 -4.85
N ARG A 104 33.64 -16.43 -5.16
CA ARG A 104 32.41 -17.06 -5.67
C ARG A 104 31.24 -16.82 -4.71
N ASP A 105 31.41 -17.13 -3.43
CA ASP A 105 30.32 -17.06 -2.46
C ASP A 105 29.92 -15.60 -2.16
N LEU A 106 30.85 -14.64 -2.22
CA LEU A 106 30.56 -13.21 -2.19
C LEU A 106 29.79 -12.75 -3.44
N ILE A 107 30.19 -13.17 -4.65
CA ILE A 107 29.44 -12.88 -5.89
C ILE A 107 27.99 -13.37 -5.77
N VAL A 108 27.80 -14.63 -5.34
CA VAL A 108 26.47 -15.24 -5.11
C VAL A 108 25.66 -14.43 -4.08
N ALA A 109 26.26 -14.06 -2.95
CA ALA A 109 25.58 -13.26 -1.93
C ALA A 109 25.23 -11.84 -2.43
N THR A 110 26.11 -11.19 -3.20
CA THR A 110 25.88 -9.83 -3.71
C THR A 110 24.83 -9.81 -4.83
N ILE A 111 24.78 -10.82 -5.71
CA ILE A 111 23.71 -10.97 -6.70
C ILE A 111 22.36 -11.21 -5.99
N ALA A 112 22.29 -12.08 -4.99
CA ALA A 112 21.07 -12.31 -4.23
C ALA A 112 20.58 -11.05 -3.48
N VAL A 113 21.51 -10.25 -2.95
CA VAL A 113 21.22 -8.93 -2.35
C VAL A 113 20.66 -7.95 -3.39
N LYS A 114 21.27 -7.86 -4.59
CA LYS A 114 20.85 -6.95 -5.67
C LYS A 114 19.36 -7.07 -6.02
N TYR A 115 18.84 -8.31 -6.07
CA TYR A 115 17.44 -8.57 -6.43
C TYR A 115 16.50 -8.70 -5.22
N THR A 116 16.94 -8.35 -4.02
CA THR A 116 16.15 -8.44 -2.78
C THR A 116 15.61 -7.07 -2.35
N GLN A 117 14.41 -7.06 -1.74
CA GLN A 117 13.80 -5.85 -1.18
C GLN A 117 14.61 -5.28 0.00
N SER A 118 15.16 -4.08 -0.17
CA SER A 118 15.98 -3.38 0.84
C SER A 118 15.21 -3.02 2.12
N ASN A 119 15.85 -2.84 3.27
CA ASN A 119 17.25 -3.18 3.56
C ASN A 119 17.46 -4.69 3.52
N SER A 120 18.59 -5.15 2.99
CA SER A 120 18.90 -6.57 2.82
C SER A 120 20.36 -6.95 3.15
N VAL A 121 20.51 -8.17 3.68
CA VAL A 121 21.79 -8.83 4.00
C VAL A 121 21.66 -10.32 3.65
N CYS A 122 22.63 -10.89 2.94
CA CYS A 122 22.66 -12.29 2.53
C CYS A 122 23.94 -13.01 2.96
N TYR A 123 23.80 -14.31 3.24
CA TYR A 123 24.85 -15.24 3.65
C TYR A 123 24.90 -16.38 2.61
N ALA A 124 26.08 -16.71 2.11
CA ALA A 124 26.33 -17.76 1.13
C ALA A 124 27.53 -18.63 1.54
N LYS A 125 27.58 -19.87 1.04
CA LYS A 125 28.66 -20.83 1.29
C LYS A 125 28.63 -21.96 0.25
N ASP A 126 29.82 -22.42 -0.17
CA ASP A 126 30.09 -23.59 -1.02
C ASP A 126 29.49 -23.53 -2.44
N GLY A 127 29.09 -22.34 -2.91
CA GLY A 127 28.50 -22.10 -4.24
C GLY A 127 27.08 -22.67 -4.43
N GLN A 128 26.85 -23.94 -4.10
CA GLN A 128 25.58 -24.65 -4.34
C GLN A 128 25.31 -25.85 -3.38
N VAL A 129 24.74 -26.93 -3.91
CA VAL A 129 24.02 -28.00 -3.19
C VAL A 129 24.95 -29.09 -2.62
N THR A 130 24.51 -29.72 -1.53
CA THR A 130 25.20 -30.82 -0.79
C THR A 130 24.63 -32.21 -1.19
N PRO A 131 25.31 -33.35 -0.89
CA PRO A 131 25.49 -34.45 -1.88
C PRO A 131 24.29 -35.35 -2.21
N PRO A 132 24.44 -36.28 -3.19
CA PRO A 132 23.45 -37.32 -3.49
C PRO A 132 23.14 -38.20 -2.27
N GLY A 133 21.85 -38.54 -2.07
CA GLY A 133 21.40 -39.47 -1.01
C GLY A 133 20.17 -39.04 -0.20
N SER A 134 19.62 -37.83 -0.40
CA SER A 134 18.50 -37.32 0.42
C SER A 134 17.18 -38.11 0.21
N PRO A 135 16.56 -38.74 1.24
CA PRO A 135 15.56 -39.82 1.04
C PRO A 135 14.17 -39.44 0.48
N TRP A 136 13.84 -38.15 0.35
CA TRP A 136 12.45 -37.67 0.49
C TRP A 136 11.43 -37.95 -0.65
N ILE A 137 11.67 -38.87 -1.59
CA ILE A 137 10.78 -39.09 -2.76
C ILE A 137 9.63 -40.08 -2.45
N THR A 138 8.52 -39.64 -1.84
CA THR A 138 7.22 -40.37 -1.72
C THR A 138 6.04 -39.45 -1.28
N LEU A 139 4.78 -39.94 -1.29
CA LEU A 139 3.47 -39.22 -1.10
C LEU A 139 2.44 -40.13 -0.32
N PRO A 140 1.09 -39.89 -0.13
CA PRO A 140 0.15 -38.81 -0.52
C PRO A 140 -0.90 -38.40 0.61
N GLY A 141 -2.18 -38.08 0.27
CA GLY A 141 -3.37 -38.17 1.18
C GLY A 141 -4.14 -36.86 1.58
N LYS A 142 -5.46 -36.92 1.90
CA LYS A 142 -6.36 -35.74 2.23
C LYS A 142 -7.41 -35.98 3.36
N LYS A 143 -7.79 -34.96 4.16
CA LYS A 143 -9.01 -34.85 5.07
C LYS A 143 -9.48 -33.36 5.32
N ARG A 144 -10.57 -33.06 6.09
CA ARG A 144 -11.14 -31.69 6.37
C ARG A 144 -11.84 -31.51 7.78
N ARG A 145 -12.26 -30.28 8.23
CA ARG A 145 -12.40 -29.80 9.68
C ARG A 145 -13.55 -28.74 9.99
N ARG A 146 -13.97 -28.37 11.26
CA ARG A 146 -15.15 -27.42 11.56
C ARG A 146 -15.42 -26.71 13.01
N ARG A 147 -15.25 -25.35 13.25
CA ARG A 147 -15.76 -24.23 14.24
C ARG A 147 -16.93 -24.34 15.32
N ARG A 148 -17.36 -23.33 16.17
CA ARG A 148 -16.89 -22.02 16.88
C ARG A 148 -18.04 -21.14 17.56
N ARG A 149 -17.96 -20.48 18.80
CA ARG A 149 -18.83 -19.31 19.38
C ARG A 149 -18.28 -18.38 20.68
N GLU A 150 -17.82 -17.03 21.06
CA GLU A 150 -17.68 -15.35 20.97
C GLU A 150 -18.66 -14.14 21.76
N ARG A 151 -18.74 -13.26 22.96
CA ARG A 151 -18.27 -11.93 23.94
C ARG A 151 -18.62 -10.25 23.79
N ARG A 152 -19.50 -9.48 24.55
CA ARG A 152 -20.28 -8.14 24.31
C ARG A 152 -19.91 -6.84 25.16
N GLN A 153 -20.39 -5.60 24.77
CA GLN A 153 -20.16 -4.12 25.14
C GLN A 153 -21.24 -3.33 25.99
N LYS A 154 -21.21 -1.99 26.35
CA LYS A 154 -20.23 -0.98 26.95
C LYS A 154 -20.84 0.48 27.26
N ARG A 155 -20.04 1.55 27.64
CA ARG A 155 -20.40 2.97 28.12
C ARG A 155 -19.39 4.13 27.69
N GLY A 156 -19.69 5.46 27.88
CA GLY A 156 -19.01 6.67 27.25
C GLY A 156 -18.29 7.80 28.10
N CYS A 157 -18.00 9.03 27.55
CA CYS A 157 -17.20 10.16 28.18
C CYS A 157 -17.30 11.60 27.49
N ARG A 158 -16.78 12.76 28.04
CA ARG A 158 -16.99 14.18 27.52
C ARG A 158 -15.84 15.27 27.38
N SER A 159 -15.44 16.08 28.41
CA SER A 159 -15.05 17.55 28.41
C SER A 159 -13.68 18.11 27.87
N ARG A 160 -12.87 17.39 27.07
CA ARG A 160 -11.41 17.64 26.98
C ARG A 160 -10.84 18.68 25.96
N VAL A 161 -11.64 19.38 25.16
CA VAL A 161 -11.12 20.05 23.93
C VAL A 161 -10.57 21.48 24.14
N ARG A 162 -11.33 22.41 24.74
CA ARG A 162 -10.90 23.83 24.90
C ARG A 162 -9.60 23.96 25.71
N ALA A 163 -9.47 23.13 26.76
CA ALA A 163 -8.26 23.02 27.57
C ALA A 163 -7.05 22.40 26.84
N ARG A 164 -7.24 21.69 25.71
CA ARG A 164 -6.14 21.22 24.85
C ARG A 164 -5.62 22.36 23.98
N LEU A 165 -6.52 23.11 23.33
CA LEU A 165 -6.16 24.26 22.49
C LEU A 165 -5.40 25.31 23.30
N SER A 166 -5.86 25.64 24.52
CA SER A 166 -5.17 26.58 25.41
C SER A 166 -3.80 26.09 25.93
N ARG A 167 -3.43 24.82 25.72
CA ARG A 167 -2.12 24.25 26.09
C ARG A 167 -1.20 24.01 24.88
N GLN A 168 -1.75 23.94 23.68
CA GLN A 168 -1.03 23.66 22.43
C GLN A 168 -1.67 24.44 21.27
N PRO A 169 -1.64 25.79 21.29
CA PRO A 169 -2.36 26.63 20.33
C PRO A 169 -1.94 26.37 18.88
N HIS A 170 -0.64 26.14 18.65
CA HIS A 170 -0.06 25.94 17.31
C HIS A 170 -0.01 24.46 16.86
N LYS A 171 -0.59 23.52 17.62
CA LYS A 171 -0.77 22.11 17.20
C LYS A 171 -2.25 21.66 17.24
N PRO A 172 -3.20 22.42 16.69
CA PRO A 172 -4.59 22.00 16.61
C PRO A 172 -4.77 21.03 15.43
N SER A 173 -5.83 20.22 15.44
CA SER A 173 -6.09 19.25 14.36
C SER A 173 -6.80 19.83 13.14
N LEU A 174 -7.26 21.08 13.24
CA LEU A 174 -7.70 22.00 12.19
C LEU A 174 -7.34 23.43 12.66
N PRO A 175 -7.12 24.41 11.76
CA PRO A 175 -6.73 25.75 12.18
C PRO A 175 -7.80 26.46 13.01
N SER A 176 -7.37 27.35 13.90
CA SER A 176 -8.21 28.46 14.36
C SER A 176 -8.20 29.59 13.31
N LEU A 177 -9.34 30.23 13.11
CA LEU A 177 -9.50 31.32 12.13
C LEU A 177 -9.96 32.60 12.84
N PHE A 178 -9.41 33.74 12.42
CA PHE A 178 -9.97 35.07 12.66
C PHE A 178 -10.41 35.64 11.32
N ILE A 179 -11.61 36.22 11.25
CA ILE A 179 -12.19 36.72 9.99
C ILE A 179 -12.81 38.09 10.24
N THR A 180 -12.58 39.04 9.34
CA THR A 180 -13.20 40.37 9.41
C THR A 180 -13.27 41.01 8.01
N ASN A 181 -14.37 41.69 7.71
CA ASN A 181 -14.45 42.60 6.58
C ASN A 181 -13.92 43.97 7.08
N ALA A 182 -12.73 44.36 6.60
CA ALA A 182 -11.99 45.49 7.15
C ALA A 182 -12.51 46.85 6.66
N ARG A 183 -12.95 46.95 5.40
CA ARG A 183 -13.33 48.21 4.74
C ARG A 183 -12.26 49.30 4.91
N SER A 184 -11.15 49.12 4.19
CA SER A 184 -9.83 49.72 4.42
C SER A 184 -9.09 49.08 5.61
N LEU A 185 -8.15 48.20 5.28
CA LEU A 185 -7.19 47.61 6.21
C LEU A 185 -6.03 48.57 6.59
N PRO A 186 -5.47 49.42 5.70
CA PRO A 186 -4.37 50.33 6.06
C PRO A 186 -4.66 51.20 7.29
N ASN A 187 -5.88 51.73 7.38
CA ASN A 187 -6.32 52.59 8.48
C ASN A 187 -6.57 51.84 9.80
N LYS A 188 -6.33 50.52 9.84
CA LYS A 188 -6.71 49.61 10.94
C LYS A 188 -5.60 48.61 11.31
N ILE A 189 -4.39 48.72 10.74
CA ILE A 189 -3.25 47.87 11.09
C ILE A 189 -2.90 48.00 12.58
N GLU A 190 -2.78 49.22 13.09
CA GLU A 190 -2.45 49.48 14.51
C GLU A 190 -3.52 48.92 15.48
N GLU A 191 -4.80 49.09 15.14
CA GLU A 191 -5.93 48.52 15.91
C GLU A 191 -5.88 46.98 15.91
N LEU A 192 -5.53 46.39 14.77
CA LEU A 192 -5.38 44.94 14.63
C LEU A 192 -4.16 44.41 15.40
N GLU A 193 -3.04 45.14 15.44
CA GLU A 193 -1.86 44.79 16.26
C GLU A 193 -2.11 44.94 17.76
N LEU A 194 -2.82 45.99 18.18
CA LEU A 194 -3.27 46.15 19.56
C LEU A 194 -4.25 45.02 19.94
N THR A 195 -5.17 44.66 19.04
CA THR A 195 -6.07 43.52 19.21
C THR A 195 -5.31 42.19 19.31
N ILE A 196 -4.26 41.99 18.49
CA ILE A 196 -3.38 40.80 18.51
C ILE A 196 -2.57 40.70 19.81
N SER A 197 -2.07 41.81 20.34
CA SER A 197 -1.27 41.82 21.57
C SER A 197 -2.13 41.69 22.83
N MET A 198 -3.31 42.32 22.87
CA MET A 198 -4.22 42.27 24.01
C MET A 198 -5.03 40.96 24.08
N GLN A 199 -5.47 40.40 22.95
CA GLN A 199 -6.30 39.19 22.92
C GLN A 199 -5.50 37.95 22.55
N LYS A 200 -5.06 37.19 23.57
CA LYS A 200 -4.27 35.98 23.40
C LYS A 200 -4.86 34.96 22.41
N ASN A 201 -6.19 34.82 22.33
CA ASN A 201 -6.83 33.94 21.33
C ASN A 201 -6.61 34.39 19.88
N ILE A 202 -6.46 35.69 19.63
CA ILE A 202 -6.14 36.27 18.32
C ILE A 202 -4.63 36.24 18.08
N GLN A 203 -3.82 36.43 19.13
CA GLN A 203 -2.37 36.20 19.14
C GLN A 203 -2.00 34.78 18.69
N ASP A 204 -2.62 33.78 19.32
CA ASP A 204 -2.49 32.33 19.10
C ASP A 204 -3.28 31.81 17.87
N CYS A 205 -3.95 32.70 17.13
CA CYS A 205 -4.72 32.31 15.95
C CYS A 205 -3.82 31.75 14.86
N CYS A 206 -4.23 30.65 14.20
CA CYS A 206 -3.43 30.02 13.15
C CYS A 206 -3.44 30.86 11.87
N VAL A 207 -4.61 31.37 11.48
CA VAL A 207 -4.83 32.07 10.21
C VAL A 207 -5.84 33.21 10.38
N MET A 208 -5.57 34.32 9.70
CA MET A 208 -6.47 35.47 9.63
C MET A 208 -6.91 35.66 8.18
N VAL A 209 -8.19 35.89 7.93
CA VAL A 209 -8.74 36.18 6.61
C VAL A 209 -9.41 37.55 6.66
N ILE A 210 -8.99 38.46 5.78
CA ILE A 210 -9.47 39.85 5.74
C ILE A 210 -10.01 40.15 4.35
N THR A 211 -11.27 40.57 4.30
CA THR A 211 -11.97 41.02 3.08
C THR A 211 -12.11 42.55 3.08
N GLU A 212 -12.35 43.13 1.91
CA GLU A 212 -12.33 44.59 1.67
C GLU A 212 -11.10 45.28 2.28
N THR A 213 -9.91 44.75 1.98
CA THR A 213 -8.67 45.37 2.46
C THR A 213 -8.43 46.76 1.86
N TRP A 214 -9.02 47.04 0.69
CA TRP A 214 -8.82 48.24 -0.13
C TRP A 214 -7.34 48.53 -0.40
N LEU A 215 -6.51 47.47 -0.42
CA LEU A 215 -5.09 47.56 -0.71
C LEU A 215 -4.84 47.75 -2.21
N THR A 216 -3.87 48.61 -2.52
CA THR A 216 -3.39 48.89 -3.89
C THR A 216 -1.92 48.46 -4.02
N PRO A 217 -1.45 48.09 -5.24
CA PRO A 217 -0.06 47.68 -5.46
C PRO A 217 1.00 48.73 -5.08
N THR A 218 0.59 50.00 -4.93
CA THR A 218 1.42 51.11 -4.44
C THR A 218 1.68 51.08 -2.93
N ILE A 219 0.91 50.33 -2.14
CA ILE A 219 1.12 50.16 -0.69
C ILE A 219 2.11 49.02 -0.49
N PRO A 220 3.31 49.25 0.09
CA PRO A 220 4.34 48.22 0.24
C PRO A 220 3.91 47.11 1.21
N ALA A 221 4.53 45.92 1.08
CA ALA A 221 4.22 44.77 1.92
C ALA A 221 4.55 45.01 3.40
N GLU A 222 5.55 45.86 3.66
CA GLU A 222 6.00 46.31 4.98
C GLU A 222 4.90 47.06 5.74
N ALA A 223 4.08 47.86 5.05
CA ALA A 223 3.02 48.67 5.66
C ALA A 223 1.82 47.85 6.17
N ILE A 224 1.79 46.54 5.88
CA ILE A 224 0.74 45.60 6.35
C ILE A 224 1.33 44.43 7.16
N LYS A 225 2.60 44.52 7.58
CA LYS A 225 3.39 43.41 8.13
C LYS A 225 3.15 43.22 9.64
N LEU A 226 2.20 42.34 9.97
CA LEU A 226 1.91 41.96 11.36
C LEU A 226 2.99 41.03 11.95
N ALA A 227 3.37 41.26 13.22
CA ALA A 227 4.37 40.43 13.90
C ALA A 227 4.01 38.93 13.95
N GLY A 228 5.01 38.06 13.70
CA GLY A 228 4.87 36.60 13.74
C GLY A 228 3.95 36.00 12.66
N ARG A 229 3.70 36.73 11.57
CA ARG A 229 2.78 36.33 10.49
C ARG A 229 3.40 36.54 9.11
N ILE A 230 3.07 35.64 8.18
CA ILE A 230 3.34 35.80 6.74
C ILE A 230 2.06 36.35 6.11
N ALA A 231 2.17 37.46 5.37
CA ALA A 231 1.05 38.07 4.67
C ALA A 231 0.97 37.58 3.22
N HIS A 232 -0.21 37.13 2.80
CA HIS A 232 -0.56 36.83 1.42
C HIS A 232 -1.68 37.79 1.01
N ARG A 233 -1.52 38.57 -0.05
CA ARG A 233 -2.54 39.53 -0.52
C ARG A 233 -2.89 39.31 -1.98
N ALA A 234 -4.14 39.64 -2.33
CA ALA A 234 -4.60 39.82 -3.70
C ALA A 234 -5.33 41.16 -3.76
N ASP A 235 -4.72 42.13 -4.43
CA ASP A 235 -5.28 43.46 -4.60
C ASP A 235 -6.29 43.44 -5.75
N ARG A 236 -7.29 44.34 -5.71
CA ARG A 236 -8.26 44.46 -6.80
C ARG A 236 -7.60 45.01 -8.06
N THR A 237 -7.81 44.34 -9.19
CA THR A 237 -7.37 44.79 -10.51
C THR A 237 -8.48 45.55 -11.26
N PRO A 238 -8.15 46.28 -12.35
CA PRO A 238 -9.15 46.95 -13.20
C PRO A 238 -10.19 46.00 -13.80
N ASP A 239 -9.86 44.71 -13.94
CA ASP A 239 -10.72 43.65 -14.50
C ASP A 239 -12.01 43.44 -13.69
N SER A 240 -12.04 43.91 -12.43
CA SER A 240 -13.25 43.98 -11.62
C SER A 240 -14.32 44.95 -12.15
N GLY A 241 -13.94 45.97 -12.93
CA GLY A 241 -14.87 47.02 -13.37
C GLY A 241 -15.53 47.80 -12.22
N LYS A 242 -14.99 47.75 -10.99
CA LYS A 242 -15.55 48.40 -9.79
C LYS A 242 -14.55 49.40 -9.18
N SER A 243 -14.93 50.67 -9.12
CA SER A 243 -14.07 51.78 -8.68
C SER A 243 -13.90 51.95 -7.15
N ARG A 244 -14.62 51.18 -6.32
CA ARG A 244 -14.54 51.22 -4.84
C ARG A 244 -14.79 49.83 -4.23
N GLY A 245 -14.15 49.52 -3.10
CA GLY A 245 -14.26 48.22 -2.41
C GLY A 245 -13.18 47.21 -2.80
N GLY A 246 -13.28 45.98 -2.27
CA GLY A 246 -12.47 44.82 -2.67
C GLY A 246 -11.07 44.72 -2.05
N GLY A 247 -10.28 43.78 -2.57
CA GLY A 247 -8.97 43.39 -2.04
C GLY A 247 -9.06 42.38 -0.89
N LEU A 248 -8.15 41.41 -0.89
CA LEU A 248 -8.11 40.27 0.04
C LEU A 248 -6.74 40.15 0.70
N CYS A 249 -6.69 39.76 1.98
CA CYS A 249 -5.45 39.39 2.65
C CYS A 249 -5.65 38.16 3.56
N VAL A 250 -4.71 37.22 3.53
CA VAL A 250 -4.62 36.05 4.39
C VAL A 250 -3.29 36.10 5.13
N TYR A 251 -3.34 36.15 6.47
CA TYR A 251 -2.14 36.03 7.31
C TYR A 251 -2.01 34.62 7.88
N THR A 252 -0.85 33.99 7.73
CA THR A 252 -0.55 32.69 8.37
C THR A 252 0.45 32.87 9.50
N ASN A 253 0.16 32.32 10.68
CA ASN A 253 1.00 32.42 11.87
C ASN A 253 2.25 31.52 11.77
N THR A 254 3.45 32.11 11.89
CA THR A 254 4.73 31.41 11.70
C THR A 254 4.96 30.29 12.71
N ASN A 255 4.36 30.36 13.90
CA ASN A 255 4.48 29.30 14.91
C ASN A 255 3.64 28.06 14.59
N TRP A 256 2.65 28.19 13.69
CA TRP A 256 1.79 27.10 13.22
C TRP A 256 2.25 26.56 11.85
N CYS A 257 2.61 27.44 10.92
CA CYS A 257 2.99 27.09 9.56
C CYS A 257 3.97 28.11 8.95
N THR A 258 5.15 27.64 8.52
CA THR A 258 6.06 28.41 7.65
C THR A 258 5.99 27.98 6.18
N ASN A 259 5.48 26.77 5.88
CA ASN A 259 5.22 26.31 4.51
C ASN A 259 3.81 26.75 4.08
N ALA A 260 3.63 28.06 3.93
CA ALA A 260 2.44 28.69 3.38
C ALA A 260 2.79 29.33 2.04
N VAL A 261 2.04 29.01 0.98
CA VAL A 261 2.31 29.47 -0.39
C VAL A 261 0.99 29.86 -1.06
N THR A 262 0.92 31.04 -1.66
CA THR A 262 -0.20 31.43 -2.52
C THR A 262 -0.24 30.53 -3.74
N THR A 263 -1.36 29.86 -4.00
CA THR A 263 -1.51 28.91 -5.11
C THR A 263 -2.41 29.40 -6.23
N ASP A 264 -3.35 30.30 -5.93
CA ASP A 264 -4.34 30.79 -6.89
C ASP A 264 -4.84 32.18 -6.46
N THR A 265 -5.10 33.05 -7.42
CA THR A 265 -5.55 34.44 -7.23
C THR A 265 -6.34 34.90 -8.44
N TYR A 266 -7.54 35.44 -8.21
CA TYR A 266 -8.45 35.84 -9.28
C TYR A 266 -9.22 37.10 -8.93
N CYS A 267 -9.45 37.96 -9.92
CA CYS A 267 -10.22 39.18 -9.81
C CYS A 267 -11.15 39.29 -11.02
N SER A 268 -12.42 39.59 -10.79
CA SER A 268 -13.45 39.71 -11.82
C SER A 268 -14.61 40.59 -11.32
N PRO A 269 -15.56 41.01 -12.17
CA PRO A 269 -16.68 41.85 -11.74
C PRO A 269 -17.65 41.17 -10.75
N ASP A 270 -17.64 39.83 -10.74
CA ASP A 270 -18.54 39.00 -9.94
C ASP A 270 -17.88 38.42 -8.67
N VAL A 271 -16.58 38.10 -8.72
CA VAL A 271 -15.84 37.55 -7.58
C VAL A 271 -14.35 37.88 -7.59
N GLU A 272 -13.81 38.13 -6.40
CA GLU A 272 -12.39 38.15 -6.08
C GLU A 272 -12.08 36.96 -5.16
N TYR A 273 -10.97 36.22 -5.40
CA TYR A 273 -10.52 35.18 -4.48
C TYR A 273 -8.99 35.04 -4.39
N LEU A 274 -8.52 34.54 -3.25
CA LEU A 274 -7.11 34.31 -2.92
C LEU A 274 -6.98 32.96 -2.19
N SER A 275 -6.29 31.99 -2.77
CA SER A 275 -6.05 30.67 -2.15
C SER A 275 -4.60 30.51 -1.68
N VAL A 276 -4.44 30.16 -0.40
CA VAL A 276 -3.15 29.89 0.24
C VAL A 276 -3.09 28.42 0.71
N ARG A 277 -2.10 27.69 0.20
CA ARG A 277 -1.80 26.30 0.56
C ARG A 277 -0.82 26.26 1.73
N CYS A 278 -1.27 25.73 2.87
CA CYS A 278 -0.54 25.62 4.13
C CYS A 278 -0.20 24.16 4.47
N ARG A 279 1.06 23.89 4.84
CA ARG A 279 1.51 22.61 5.41
C ARG A 279 2.09 22.85 6.82
N PRO A 280 1.25 22.86 7.88
CA PRO A 280 1.67 23.20 9.24
C PRO A 280 2.55 22.12 9.88
N PHE A 281 3.23 22.49 10.96
CA PHE A 281 4.12 21.58 11.73
C PHE A 281 3.39 20.39 12.39
N TYR A 282 2.06 20.46 12.51
CA TYR A 282 1.22 19.37 12.96
C TYR A 282 -0.02 19.29 12.07
N LEU A 283 -0.19 18.16 11.40
CA LEU A 283 -1.35 17.82 10.58
C LEU A 283 -1.74 16.37 10.89
N PRO A 284 -3.02 16.06 11.18
CA PRO A 284 -3.49 14.68 11.31
C PRO A 284 -3.18 13.84 10.06
N HIS A 285 -2.80 12.57 10.24
CA HIS A 285 -2.49 11.61 9.15
C HIS A 285 -3.64 11.42 8.13
N GLU A 286 -4.85 11.80 8.51
CA GLU A 286 -6.05 11.79 7.66
C GLU A 286 -6.16 12.99 6.71
N PHE A 287 -5.20 13.93 6.74
CA PHE A 287 -5.14 15.10 5.84
C PHE A 287 -3.74 15.26 5.22
N ALA A 288 -3.67 15.59 3.92
CA ALA A 288 -2.42 15.78 3.18
C ALA A 288 -1.90 17.24 3.24
N VAL A 289 -2.81 18.20 3.27
CA VAL A 289 -2.55 19.65 3.24
C VAL A 289 -3.78 20.43 3.76
N ILE A 290 -3.63 21.71 4.06
CA ILE A 290 -4.74 22.64 4.29
C ILE A 290 -4.69 23.72 3.21
N ILE A 291 -5.80 24.00 2.54
CA ILE A 291 -5.95 25.11 1.60
C ILE A 291 -7.01 26.05 2.14
N ILE A 292 -6.71 27.34 2.09
CA ILE A 292 -7.53 28.41 2.63
C ILE A 292 -7.78 29.40 1.53
N THR A 293 -9.02 29.45 1.05
CA THR A 293 -9.50 30.45 0.10
C THR A 293 -10.17 31.57 0.86
N ALA A 294 -9.70 32.78 0.61
CA ALA A 294 -10.37 34.01 0.97
C ALA A 294 -11.22 34.47 -0.21
N ASP A 295 -12.45 34.93 0.04
CA ASP A 295 -13.42 35.24 -1.01
C ASP A 295 -14.09 36.60 -0.78
N TYR A 296 -14.34 37.34 -1.85
CA TYR A 296 -15.19 38.53 -1.83
C TYR A 296 -16.11 38.56 -3.06
N ILE A 297 -17.41 38.49 -2.83
CA ILE A 297 -18.45 38.57 -3.86
C ILE A 297 -19.17 39.90 -3.70
N HIS A 298 -19.13 40.74 -4.75
CA HIS A 298 -19.69 42.08 -4.72
C HIS A 298 -21.23 42.04 -4.52
N PRO A 299 -21.86 43.00 -3.80
CA PRO A 299 -23.30 43.03 -3.61
C PRO A 299 -24.12 43.01 -4.91
N ASP A 300 -23.57 43.56 -5.99
CA ASP A 300 -24.18 43.60 -7.34
C ASP A 300 -23.67 42.52 -8.30
N ALA A 301 -22.89 41.56 -7.82
CA ALA A 301 -22.38 40.46 -8.63
C ALA A 301 -23.50 39.56 -9.15
N ASN A 302 -23.29 38.99 -10.33
CA ASN A 302 -24.00 37.79 -10.74
C ASN A 302 -23.51 36.61 -9.90
N ALA A 303 -24.25 36.33 -8.82
CA ALA A 303 -23.96 35.27 -7.87
C ALA A 303 -23.81 33.88 -8.54
N LYS A 304 -24.36 33.65 -9.74
CA LYS A 304 -24.11 32.40 -10.48
C LYS A 304 -22.69 32.37 -11.04
N THR A 305 -22.28 33.39 -11.81
CA THR A 305 -20.91 33.48 -12.38
C THR A 305 -19.84 33.42 -11.29
N ALA A 306 -20.08 34.10 -10.16
CA ALA A 306 -19.22 34.06 -8.98
C ALA A 306 -19.05 32.62 -8.46
N LEU A 307 -20.16 31.90 -8.25
CA LEU A 307 -20.14 30.54 -7.72
C LEU A 307 -19.61 29.50 -8.72
N ASP A 308 -19.84 29.67 -10.02
CA ASP A 308 -19.27 28.81 -11.08
C ASP A 308 -17.74 28.98 -11.18
N SER A 309 -17.25 30.21 -10.98
CA SER A 309 -15.81 30.51 -10.89
C SER A 309 -15.17 29.87 -9.65
N LEU A 310 -15.78 30.07 -8.46
CA LEU A 310 -15.32 29.44 -7.22
C LEU A 310 -15.39 27.92 -7.27
N LEU A 311 -16.45 27.33 -7.85
CA LEU A 311 -16.54 25.89 -8.09
C LEU A 311 -15.34 25.39 -8.89
N THR A 312 -14.99 26.10 -9.97
CA THR A 312 -13.89 25.71 -10.86
C THR A 312 -12.56 25.70 -10.10
N ALA A 313 -12.24 26.78 -9.39
CA ALA A 313 -11.05 26.88 -8.55
C ALA A 313 -10.99 25.78 -7.47
N ILE A 314 -12.04 25.68 -6.65
CA ILE A 314 -12.13 24.72 -5.54
C ILE A 314 -12.15 23.26 -6.03
N SER A 315 -12.64 22.99 -7.25
CA SER A 315 -12.62 21.66 -7.87
C SER A 315 -11.28 21.29 -8.48
N ASN A 316 -10.56 22.25 -9.06
CA ASN A 316 -9.17 22.05 -9.48
C ASN A 316 -8.29 21.73 -8.27
N GLN A 317 -8.36 22.55 -7.22
CA GLN A 317 -7.63 22.32 -5.97
C GLN A 317 -7.97 20.96 -5.34
N GLN A 318 -9.24 20.52 -5.36
CA GLN A 318 -9.66 19.17 -4.92
C GLN A 318 -9.22 18.02 -5.84
N ARG A 319 -8.90 18.29 -7.11
CA ARG A 319 -8.29 17.32 -8.03
C ARG A 319 -6.83 17.10 -7.67
N ASP A 320 -6.12 18.18 -7.38
CA ASP A 320 -4.68 18.17 -7.09
C ASP A 320 -4.37 17.64 -5.69
N HIS A 321 -5.24 17.92 -4.71
CA HIS A 321 -5.04 17.58 -3.30
C HIS A 321 -6.31 16.91 -2.68
N PRO A 322 -6.73 15.71 -3.13
CA PRO A 322 -8.02 15.10 -2.77
C PRO A 322 -8.22 14.82 -1.26
N ASP A 323 -7.16 14.46 -0.54
CA ASP A 323 -7.15 14.30 0.92
C ASP A 323 -6.82 15.62 1.66
N GLY A 324 -7.03 16.77 1.02
CA GLY A 324 -6.84 18.10 1.61
C GLY A 324 -8.00 18.57 2.50
N VAL A 325 -7.69 19.45 3.45
CA VAL A 325 -8.71 20.26 4.14
C VAL A 325 -8.91 21.55 3.38
N TYR A 326 -10.16 21.86 3.07
CA TYR A 326 -10.58 23.07 2.35
C TYR A 326 -11.34 23.98 3.30
N VAL A 327 -10.86 25.21 3.45
CA VAL A 327 -11.49 26.29 4.19
C VAL A 327 -11.78 27.39 3.18
N ILE A 328 -13.04 27.70 2.93
CA ILE A 328 -13.46 28.77 2.02
C ILE A 328 -14.22 29.80 2.87
N ALA A 329 -13.80 31.07 2.84
CA ALA A 329 -14.06 32.01 3.92
C ALA A 329 -14.00 33.46 3.46
N GLY A 330 -15.05 34.24 3.71
CA GLY A 330 -15.08 35.65 3.32
C GLY A 330 -16.49 36.21 3.24
N ASP A 331 -16.67 37.31 2.53
CA ASP A 331 -17.97 37.96 2.34
C ASP A 331 -18.63 37.47 1.04
N PHE A 332 -19.72 36.72 1.19
CA PHE A 332 -20.48 36.13 0.08
C PHE A 332 -21.66 37.01 -0.35
N ASN A 333 -21.99 38.07 0.41
CA ASN A 333 -23.16 38.94 0.22
C ASN A 333 -24.47 38.17 -0.06
N LYS A 334 -24.85 38.01 -1.34
CA LYS A 334 -26.09 37.33 -1.79
C LYS A 334 -25.85 35.87 -2.20
N ALA A 335 -24.60 35.46 -2.42
CA ALA A 335 -24.25 34.12 -2.86
C ALA A 335 -24.28 33.11 -1.70
N ASN A 336 -24.41 31.82 -2.03
CA ASN A 336 -24.39 30.75 -1.04
C ASN A 336 -23.68 29.53 -1.63
N LEU A 337 -22.42 29.30 -1.24
CA LEU A 337 -21.58 28.23 -1.79
C LEU A 337 -22.19 26.82 -1.62
N LYS A 338 -23.13 26.63 -0.68
CA LYS A 338 -23.85 25.37 -0.48
C LYS A 338 -24.70 24.96 -1.69
N THR A 339 -25.16 25.89 -2.53
CA THR A 339 -25.97 25.56 -3.71
C THR A 339 -25.16 24.80 -4.78
N VAL A 340 -23.84 25.06 -4.84
CA VAL A 340 -22.93 24.50 -5.84
C VAL A 340 -21.97 23.47 -5.23
N LEU A 341 -21.60 23.62 -3.96
CA LEU A 341 -20.76 22.68 -3.20
C LEU A 341 -21.48 22.16 -1.92
N PRO A 342 -22.58 21.39 -2.05
CA PRO A 342 -23.44 20.99 -0.93
C PRO A 342 -22.77 20.09 0.13
N LYS A 343 -21.58 19.55 -0.16
CA LYS A 343 -20.75 18.77 0.78
C LYS A 343 -19.98 19.64 1.78
N PHE A 344 -20.01 20.96 1.64
CA PHE A 344 -19.45 21.91 2.60
C PHE A 344 -20.54 22.44 3.54
N HIS A 345 -20.20 22.60 4.80
CA HIS A 345 -21.11 23.16 5.81
C HIS A 345 -20.72 24.60 6.10
N GLN A 346 -21.70 25.49 6.13
CA GLN A 346 -21.55 26.85 6.62
C GLN A 346 -21.48 26.82 8.15
N HIS A 347 -20.51 27.50 8.76
CA HIS A 347 -20.33 27.54 10.23
C HIS A 347 -20.67 28.90 10.86
N VAL A 348 -21.00 29.91 10.06
CA VAL A 348 -21.46 31.23 10.54
C VAL A 348 -22.98 31.30 10.40
N HIS A 349 -23.66 31.56 11.52
CA HIS A 349 -25.13 31.62 11.62
C HIS A 349 -25.62 32.81 12.47
N CYS A 350 -24.72 33.61 13.00
CA CYS A 350 -25.04 34.90 13.61
C CYS A 350 -25.08 35.97 12.51
N PRO A 351 -25.95 36.99 12.60
CA PRO A 351 -25.83 38.19 11.80
C PRO A 351 -24.41 38.74 11.88
N THR A 352 -23.84 39.08 10.73
CA THR A 352 -22.49 39.65 10.61
C THR A 352 -22.55 41.13 10.24
N ARG A 353 -23.56 41.55 9.47
CA ARG A 353 -23.85 42.94 9.11
C ARG A 353 -25.32 43.26 9.43
N GLY A 354 -25.57 44.04 10.48
CA GLY A 354 -26.93 44.37 10.92
C GLY A 354 -27.75 43.12 11.31
N ARG A 355 -28.78 42.80 10.52
CA ARG A 355 -29.58 41.56 10.68
C ARG A 355 -29.18 40.42 9.73
N ASN A 356 -28.25 40.67 8.80
CA ASN A 356 -27.90 39.73 7.73
C ASN A 356 -26.61 38.96 8.06
N THR A 357 -26.53 37.71 7.64
CA THR A 357 -25.29 36.90 7.69
C THR A 357 -24.66 36.90 6.29
N LEU A 358 -23.61 37.70 6.09
CA LEU A 358 -22.94 37.87 4.79
C LEU A 358 -21.57 37.20 4.77
N ASP A 359 -20.84 37.27 5.88
CA ASP A 359 -19.54 36.63 6.04
C ASP A 359 -19.75 35.14 6.35
N HIS A 360 -19.36 34.27 5.42
CA HIS A 360 -19.58 32.83 5.51
C HIS A 360 -18.25 32.08 5.67
N VAL A 361 -18.30 30.92 6.31
CA VAL A 361 -17.17 29.97 6.38
C VAL A 361 -17.67 28.59 6.04
N TYR A 362 -17.16 28.06 4.93
CA TYR A 362 -17.50 26.76 4.37
C TYR A 362 -16.34 25.77 4.57
N ILE A 363 -16.61 24.69 5.30
CA ILE A 363 -15.65 23.60 5.54
C ILE A 363 -16.41 22.27 5.70
N LYS A 364 -15.77 21.15 5.34
CA LYS A 364 -16.32 19.78 5.49
C LYS A 364 -16.26 19.25 6.94
N HIS A 365 -15.87 20.07 7.92
CA HIS A 365 -15.47 19.66 9.26
C HIS A 365 -15.85 20.69 10.32
N GLY A 366 -16.16 20.24 11.54
CA GLY A 366 -16.69 21.12 12.59
C GLY A 366 -15.76 22.25 13.06
N LEU A 367 -16.14 23.49 12.74
CA LEU A 367 -15.73 24.71 13.46
C LEU A 367 -16.83 25.16 14.43
N LYS A 368 -16.45 25.88 15.50
CA LYS A 368 -17.37 26.69 16.32
C LYS A 368 -16.97 28.16 16.25
N THR A 369 -17.88 28.96 15.70
CA THR A 369 -17.82 30.42 15.60
C THR A 369 -18.16 31.09 16.93
N SER A 370 -17.48 32.20 17.21
CA SER A 370 -17.81 33.20 18.24
C SER A 370 -17.78 34.58 17.57
N PRO A 371 -18.81 35.45 17.74
CA PRO A 371 -18.71 36.84 17.30
C PRO A 371 -17.72 37.60 18.19
N LEU A 372 -17.09 38.61 17.59
CA LEU A 372 -16.23 39.61 18.21
C LEU A 372 -16.72 41.01 17.80
N PRO A 373 -16.20 42.11 18.38
CA PRO A 373 -16.49 43.46 17.90
C PRO A 373 -16.13 43.68 16.42
N HIS A 374 -16.72 44.73 15.84
CA HIS A 374 -16.28 45.31 14.57
C HIS A 374 -14.79 45.71 14.65
N LEU A 375 -14.05 45.62 13.54
CA LEU A 375 -12.71 46.22 13.45
C LEU A 375 -12.87 47.68 13.02
N GLY A 376 -12.61 48.60 13.94
CA GLY A 376 -12.85 50.04 13.79
C GLY A 376 -14.28 50.35 13.35
N GLN A 377 -14.41 51.33 12.46
CA GLN A 377 -15.69 51.71 11.85
C GLN A 377 -16.16 50.74 10.72
N SER A 378 -15.91 49.44 10.84
CA SER A 378 -16.55 48.46 9.94
C SER A 378 -18.01 48.25 10.36
N ASP A 379 -18.92 48.08 9.39
CA ASP A 379 -20.30 47.67 9.63
C ASP A 379 -20.48 46.14 9.64
N HIS A 380 -19.38 45.39 9.55
CA HIS A 380 -19.31 43.94 9.77
C HIS A 380 -18.62 43.63 11.11
N ILE A 381 -19.21 42.74 11.92
CA ILE A 381 -18.55 42.21 13.12
C ILE A 381 -17.41 41.25 12.75
N SER A 382 -16.34 41.24 13.53
CA SER A 382 -15.28 40.24 13.38
C SER A 382 -15.73 38.88 13.94
N LEU A 383 -15.15 37.79 13.45
CA LEU A 383 -15.49 36.42 13.82
C LEU A 383 -14.24 35.64 14.25
N PHE A 384 -14.35 34.85 15.31
CA PHE A 384 -13.31 33.92 15.74
C PHE A 384 -13.82 32.48 15.75
N LEU A 385 -13.23 31.63 14.92
CA LEU A 385 -13.63 30.24 14.73
C LEU A 385 -12.61 29.31 15.39
N THR A 386 -13.10 28.47 16.29
CA THR A 386 -12.32 27.46 17.00
C THR A 386 -12.57 26.07 16.42
N PRO A 387 -11.54 25.21 16.29
CA PRO A 387 -11.71 23.86 15.79
C PRO A 387 -12.50 23.00 16.79
N ALA A 388 -13.74 22.65 16.44
CA ALA A 388 -14.58 21.70 17.17
C ALA A 388 -14.29 20.24 16.77
N TYR A 389 -13.51 20.05 15.70
CA TYR A 389 -13.07 18.75 15.21
C TYR A 389 -12.32 17.93 16.27
N ARG A 390 -12.73 16.67 16.40
CA ARG A 390 -11.92 15.63 17.06
C ARG A 390 -11.38 14.72 15.96
N PRO A 391 -10.05 14.50 15.86
CA PRO A 391 -9.45 13.50 14.98
C PRO A 391 -10.17 12.16 15.07
N ARG A 392 -10.18 11.33 14.02
CA ARG A 392 -10.97 10.08 14.04
C ARG A 392 -10.64 9.17 15.23
N ILE A 393 -9.37 9.17 15.64
CA ILE A 393 -8.82 8.51 16.85
C ILE A 393 -9.41 9.00 18.19
N CYS A 394 -10.06 10.17 18.20
CA CYS A 394 -10.66 10.85 19.37
C CYS A 394 -12.18 11.12 19.23
N THR A 395 -12.75 11.12 18.01
CA THR A 395 -14.22 11.09 17.81
C THR A 395 -14.77 9.72 18.19
N SER A 396 -14.02 8.65 17.91
CA SER A 396 -14.25 7.35 18.56
C SER A 396 -14.02 7.51 20.06
N GLY A 397 -15.09 7.76 20.83
CA GLY A 397 -15.09 7.53 22.27
C GLY A 397 -14.58 6.10 22.51
N PRO A 398 -13.69 5.85 23.48
CA PRO A 398 -12.91 4.63 23.52
C PRO A 398 -13.83 3.41 23.56
N THR A 399 -13.94 2.73 22.43
CA THR A 399 -14.57 1.43 22.33
C THR A 399 -13.66 0.46 23.05
N THR A 400 -13.89 0.30 24.34
CA THR A 400 -13.81 -1.02 24.94
C THR A 400 -14.84 -1.83 24.15
N LYS A 401 -14.41 -2.40 23.02
CA LYS A 401 -15.06 -3.54 22.38
C LYS A 401 -14.95 -4.63 23.45
N VAL A 402 -15.91 -4.73 24.37
CA VAL A 402 -16.01 -5.76 25.42
C VAL A 402 -16.59 -7.00 24.74
N LEU A 403 -16.22 -8.26 24.99
CA LEU A 403 -15.50 -8.95 26.08
C LEU A 403 -16.34 -9.55 27.24
N GLN A 404 -17.69 -9.63 27.15
CA GLN A 404 -18.57 -10.57 27.91
C GLN A 404 -19.42 -11.56 27.06
N VAL A 405 -20.55 -11.17 26.41
CA VAL A 405 -21.49 -11.87 25.42
C VAL A 405 -21.26 -12.16 23.83
N ARG A 406 -20.86 -11.22 22.87
CA ARG A 406 -20.29 -11.30 21.40
C ARG A 406 -18.74 -11.48 20.77
N LEU A 407 -17.50 -11.55 21.44
CA LEU A 407 -16.15 -12.34 21.52
C LEU A 407 -15.76 -13.70 22.43
N PHE A 408 -16.52 -14.35 23.42
CA PHE A 408 -16.90 -15.80 23.89
C PHE A 408 -18.33 -16.60 23.67
N ALA A 409 -19.50 -16.17 23.07
CA ALA A 409 -20.51 -16.84 22.10
C ALA A 409 -20.69 -16.68 20.43
N LYS A 410 -19.77 -16.23 19.47
CA LYS A 410 -19.23 -16.58 18.03
C LYS A 410 -17.67 -17.15 17.74
N MET A 411 -16.73 -17.31 18.74
CA MET A 411 -15.33 -17.87 19.13
C MET A 411 -15.03 -19.27 19.82
N SER A 412 -15.64 -19.71 20.93
CA SER A 412 -15.14 -20.75 21.87
C SER A 412 -15.26 -22.19 21.34
N CYS A 413 -16.40 -22.54 20.72
CA CYS A 413 -16.62 -23.87 20.15
C CYS A 413 -15.68 -24.22 18.95
N LEU A 414 -14.57 -23.49 18.75
CA LEU A 414 -13.52 -23.86 17.79
C LEU A 414 -12.73 -25.05 18.30
N GLY A 415 -12.87 -25.36 19.59
CA GLY A 415 -11.84 -26.02 20.38
C GLY A 415 -10.78 -25.02 20.88
N ILE A 416 -11.11 -23.74 21.13
CA ILE A 416 -10.17 -22.88 21.87
C ILE A 416 -10.41 -23.13 23.37
N PRO A 417 -9.39 -23.59 24.14
CA PRO A 417 -9.55 -23.93 25.54
C PRO A 417 -10.09 -22.78 26.40
N LEU A 418 -10.83 -23.12 27.46
CA LEU A 418 -11.42 -22.17 28.39
C LEU A 418 -10.35 -21.24 28.98
N ASN A 419 -9.23 -21.82 29.43
CA ASN A 419 -8.13 -21.11 30.07
C ASN A 419 -7.47 -20.11 29.12
N LEU A 420 -7.26 -20.48 27.84
CA LEU A 420 -6.74 -19.55 26.83
C LEU A 420 -7.77 -18.48 26.45
N CYS A 421 -9.07 -18.81 26.41
CA CYS A 421 -10.14 -17.82 26.26
C CYS A 421 -10.20 -16.82 27.43
N LEU A 422 -9.85 -17.25 28.65
CA LEU A 422 -9.76 -16.44 29.86
C LEU A 422 -8.45 -15.62 29.92
N TRP A 423 -7.32 -16.15 29.47
CA TRP A 423 -6.09 -15.36 29.32
C TRP A 423 -6.23 -14.28 28.25
N ILE A 424 -6.83 -14.60 27.08
CA ILE A 424 -7.26 -13.63 26.06
C ILE A 424 -8.43 -12.75 26.57
N LYS A 425 -9.05 -13.07 27.71
CA LYS A 425 -9.98 -12.17 28.41
C LYS A 425 -9.20 -11.14 29.18
N ASP A 426 -8.36 -11.60 30.10
CA ASP A 426 -7.55 -10.78 30.99
C ASP A 426 -6.61 -9.86 30.21
N PHE A 427 -5.77 -10.39 29.31
CA PHE A 427 -4.83 -9.62 28.50
C PHE A 427 -5.46 -8.46 27.69
N LEU A 428 -6.76 -8.53 27.38
CA LEU A 428 -7.48 -7.48 26.64
C LEU A 428 -8.26 -6.50 27.53
N THR A 429 -8.14 -6.62 28.86
CA THR A 429 -8.84 -5.80 29.84
C THR A 429 -7.93 -5.40 31.00
N ASN A 430 -8.28 -4.33 31.72
CA ASN A 430 -7.78 -3.99 33.04
C ASN A 430 -6.25 -3.86 33.19
N ARG A 431 -5.51 -3.64 32.10
CA ARG A 431 -4.04 -3.51 32.11
C ARG A 431 -3.61 -2.18 32.76
N PRO A 432 -2.87 -2.15 33.88
CA PRO A 432 -2.30 -0.91 34.42
C PRO A 432 -1.15 -0.41 33.52
N GLN A 433 -1.01 0.92 33.39
CA GLN A 433 0.09 1.57 32.69
C GLN A 433 0.57 2.82 33.44
N VAL A 434 1.88 3.07 33.41
CA VAL A 434 2.55 4.29 33.91
C VAL A 434 3.58 4.76 32.89
N VAL A 435 3.90 6.05 32.89
CA VAL A 435 4.97 6.65 32.08
C VAL A 435 6.08 7.13 33.01
N ARG A 436 7.34 6.83 32.69
CA ARG A 436 8.51 7.29 33.43
C ARG A 436 9.32 8.29 32.61
N MET A 437 9.72 9.41 33.21
CA MET A 437 10.76 10.31 32.68
C MET A 437 11.80 10.57 33.77
N GLY A 438 13.02 10.07 33.55
CA GLY A 438 14.09 10.13 34.56
C GLY A 438 13.68 9.42 35.86
N LEU A 439 13.57 10.17 36.95
CA LEU A 439 13.14 9.69 38.26
C LEU A 439 11.62 9.82 38.49
N HIS A 440 10.89 10.55 37.66
CA HIS A 440 9.46 10.80 37.86
C HIS A 440 8.58 9.79 37.14
N LEU A 441 7.51 9.35 37.82
CA LEU A 441 6.48 8.44 37.32
C LEU A 441 5.12 9.15 37.23
N SER A 442 4.34 8.83 36.20
CA SER A 442 2.94 9.26 36.11
C SER A 442 2.03 8.46 37.05
N PRO A 443 0.86 8.98 37.43
CA PRO A 443 -0.22 8.18 37.99
C PRO A 443 -0.59 6.99 37.09
N THR A 444 -1.03 5.89 37.70
CA THR A 444 -1.42 4.65 37.00
C THR A 444 -2.74 4.82 36.25
N LEU A 445 -2.75 4.41 34.98
CA LEU A 445 -3.90 4.43 34.09
C LEU A 445 -4.26 3.01 33.62
N THR A 446 -5.45 2.54 33.98
CA THR A 446 -5.91 1.19 33.64
C THR A 446 -6.64 1.16 32.29
N LEU A 447 -6.16 0.33 31.36
CA LEU A 447 -6.67 0.25 29.98
C LEU A 447 -7.29 -1.11 29.62
N SER A 448 -8.52 -1.03 29.10
CA SER A 448 -9.25 -2.13 28.45
C SER A 448 -9.47 -1.84 26.96
N THR A 449 -8.45 -1.35 26.28
CA THR A 449 -8.43 -1.14 24.82
C THR A 449 -7.96 -2.40 24.11
N GLY A 450 -8.14 -2.45 22.77
CA GLY A 450 -7.73 -3.58 21.94
C GLY A 450 -6.26 -4.00 22.12
N ALA A 451 -5.90 -5.13 21.52
CA ALA A 451 -4.52 -5.64 21.53
C ALA A 451 -3.55 -4.54 21.05
N LEU A 452 -2.43 -4.40 21.77
CA LEU A 452 -1.50 -3.28 21.62
C LEU A 452 -0.86 -3.27 20.22
N GLN A 453 -0.39 -2.09 19.78
CA GLN A 453 0.39 -1.99 18.55
C GLN A 453 1.71 -2.77 18.74
N GLY A 454 2.06 -3.63 17.76
CA GLY A 454 3.15 -4.61 17.90
C GLY A 454 2.76 -5.92 18.60
N CYS A 455 1.54 -6.06 19.15
CA CYS A 455 1.10 -7.31 19.77
C CYS A 455 0.75 -8.39 18.73
N MET A 456 1.37 -9.57 18.84
CA MET A 456 1.08 -10.75 18.01
C MET A 456 -0.36 -11.25 18.10
N LEU A 457 -1.12 -10.83 19.12
CA LEU A 457 -2.53 -11.15 19.27
C LEU A 457 -3.43 -10.34 18.33
N SER A 458 -2.99 -9.16 17.85
CA SER A 458 -3.80 -8.27 17.00
C SER A 458 -4.18 -8.91 15.65
N PRO A 459 -3.24 -9.52 14.88
CA PRO A 459 -3.59 -10.19 13.62
C PRO A 459 -4.50 -11.41 13.82
N LEU A 460 -4.30 -12.18 14.91
CA LEU A 460 -5.11 -13.35 15.26
C LEU A 460 -6.59 -13.02 15.53
N LEU A 461 -6.92 -11.78 15.87
CA LEU A 461 -8.28 -11.32 16.19
C LEU A 461 -9.04 -10.73 14.99
N TYR A 462 -8.35 -10.32 13.92
CA TYR A 462 -8.98 -9.76 12.72
C TYR A 462 -8.83 -10.63 11.46
N SER A 463 -7.81 -11.49 11.38
CA SER A 463 -7.52 -12.24 10.16
C SER A 463 -8.52 -13.38 9.88
N PRO A 464 -8.94 -13.59 8.61
CA PRO A 464 -9.63 -14.80 8.16
C PRO A 464 -8.67 -16.01 7.99
N LYS A 465 -7.73 -16.22 8.92
CA LYS A 465 -6.67 -17.22 8.76
C LYS A 465 -7.14 -18.65 9.06
N LYS A 466 -7.40 -19.40 8.00
CA LYS A 466 -7.42 -20.88 7.99
C LYS A 466 -6.04 -21.39 8.45
N SER A 467 -6.01 -22.20 9.51
CA SER A 467 -5.06 -23.31 9.61
C SER A 467 -5.81 -24.61 9.26
N SER A 468 -5.27 -25.52 8.44
CA SER A 468 -3.93 -25.63 7.85
C SER A 468 -4.00 -25.73 6.31
N ASP A 469 -2.83 -25.86 5.69
CA ASP A 469 -2.55 -26.45 4.36
C ASP A 469 -2.84 -25.65 3.07
N HIS A 470 -1.75 -25.52 2.29
CA HIS A 470 -1.60 -25.24 0.84
C HIS A 470 -1.85 -23.81 0.32
N PHE A 471 -1.40 -23.59 -0.92
CA PHE A 471 -0.74 -22.35 -1.37
C PHE A 471 -1.55 -21.45 -2.33
N LEU A 472 -1.11 -20.18 -2.40
CA LEU A 472 -1.45 -19.05 -3.29
C LEU A 472 -2.91 -18.74 -3.68
N TYR A 473 -3.01 -17.72 -4.55
CA TYR A 473 -4.18 -17.14 -5.21
C TYR A 473 -5.29 -18.14 -5.59
N SER A 474 -6.53 -17.76 -5.30
CA SER A 474 -7.64 -18.05 -6.22
C SER A 474 -8.73 -16.99 -6.11
N MET A 475 -9.21 -16.54 -7.26
CA MET A 475 -10.58 -16.04 -7.36
C MET A 475 -11.57 -17.20 -7.16
N TYR A 476 -12.66 -16.91 -6.43
CA TYR A 476 -14.04 -17.34 -6.68
C TYR A 476 -14.48 -18.82 -6.48
N SER A 477 -15.78 -18.94 -6.23
CA SER A 477 -16.63 -20.14 -6.18
C SER A 477 -16.42 -21.19 -5.08
N ASN A 478 -17.16 -21.00 -3.97
CA ASN A 478 -18.12 -21.96 -3.41
C ASN A 478 -17.84 -23.48 -3.56
N TYR A 479 -17.20 -24.10 -2.55
CA TYR A 479 -17.86 -25.22 -1.82
C TYR A 479 -17.28 -25.48 -0.41
N SER A 480 -18.13 -25.25 0.60
CA SER A 480 -18.11 -25.81 1.95
C SER A 480 -16.83 -25.70 2.83
N ARG A 481 -16.97 -24.98 3.96
CA ARG A 481 -16.32 -25.28 5.28
C ARG A 481 -14.84 -24.85 5.50
N ASN A 482 -14.41 -23.67 5.07
CA ASN A 482 -13.28 -22.99 5.74
C ASN A 482 -13.70 -22.50 7.13
N ARG A 483 -13.07 -23.01 8.19
CA ARG A 483 -13.63 -22.98 9.56
C ARG A 483 -12.63 -22.58 10.67
N PHE A 484 -11.88 -21.48 10.52
CA PHE A 484 -11.11 -20.77 11.57
C PHE A 484 -11.11 -19.24 11.32
N SER A 485 -11.93 -18.44 12.05
CA SER A 485 -11.91 -16.96 12.11
C SER A 485 -13.05 -16.42 13.01
N PRO A 486 -13.07 -15.14 13.43
CA PRO A 486 -14.27 -14.41 13.89
C PRO A 486 -15.21 -13.92 12.77
N THR A 487 -14.70 -13.64 11.56
CA THR A 487 -15.45 -13.08 10.41
C THR A 487 -16.11 -14.19 9.59
N HIS A 488 -16.81 -15.06 10.29
CA HIS A 488 -16.73 -16.50 10.04
C HIS A 488 -17.93 -17.06 9.27
N ASP A 489 -19.04 -16.39 9.48
CA ASP A 489 -20.40 -16.54 8.99
C ASP A 489 -20.73 -15.49 7.91
N CYS A 490 -19.75 -14.65 7.54
CA CYS A 490 -19.77 -13.83 6.33
C CYS A 490 -19.44 -14.72 5.12
N THR A 491 -20.47 -15.22 4.44
CA THR A 491 -20.34 -16.08 3.24
C THR A 491 -21.44 -15.75 2.25
N PRO A 492 -21.17 -15.79 0.92
CA PRO A 492 -22.21 -15.64 -0.07
C PRO A 492 -23.28 -16.74 0.10
N SER A 493 -24.53 -16.37 -0.16
CA SER A 493 -25.68 -17.27 -0.08
C SER A 493 -26.31 -17.57 -1.44
N HIS A 494 -26.22 -16.65 -2.40
CA HIS A 494 -26.49 -16.88 -3.81
C HIS A 494 -25.26 -17.48 -4.52
N THR A 495 -25.48 -18.51 -5.33
CA THR A 495 -24.41 -19.24 -6.04
C THR A 495 -23.81 -18.45 -7.21
N THR A 496 -24.57 -17.52 -7.79
CA THR A 496 -24.14 -16.57 -8.83
C THR A 496 -23.18 -15.50 -8.31
N ASN A 497 -23.06 -15.37 -6.99
CA ASN A 497 -22.37 -14.26 -6.34
C ASN A 497 -21.21 -14.77 -5.48
N THR A 498 -20.30 -13.88 -5.10
CA THR A 498 -19.20 -14.19 -4.18
C THR A 498 -18.81 -12.96 -3.38
N ILE A 499 -18.49 -13.20 -2.09
CA ILE A 499 -17.93 -12.21 -1.18
C ILE A 499 -16.46 -12.58 -0.94
N VAL A 500 -15.54 -11.64 -1.20
CA VAL A 500 -14.10 -11.75 -0.95
C VAL A 500 -13.73 -10.77 0.15
N LYS A 501 -12.98 -11.20 1.17
CA LYS A 501 -12.59 -10.35 2.31
C LYS A 501 -11.08 -10.40 2.56
N PHE A 502 -10.45 -9.22 2.64
CA PHE A 502 -9.02 -9.07 2.90
C PHE A 502 -8.77 -7.98 3.95
N SER A 503 -8.33 -8.39 5.14
CA SER A 503 -8.23 -7.51 6.33
C SER A 503 -9.51 -6.70 6.56
N ASP A 504 -9.45 -5.37 6.41
CA ASP A 504 -10.57 -4.46 6.62
C ASP A 504 -11.49 -4.35 5.39
N ASP A 505 -10.96 -4.57 4.19
CA ASP A 505 -11.68 -4.48 2.92
C ASP A 505 -12.55 -5.72 2.65
N THR A 506 -13.65 -5.53 1.93
CA THR A 506 -14.56 -6.59 1.45
C THR A 506 -15.12 -6.21 0.09
N THR A 507 -15.11 -7.14 -0.85
CA THR A 507 -15.64 -7.00 -2.21
C THR A 507 -16.79 -7.99 -2.41
N VAL A 508 -17.91 -7.52 -2.97
CA VAL A 508 -19.00 -8.37 -3.46
C VAL A 508 -19.04 -8.25 -4.97
N VAL A 509 -19.13 -9.37 -5.68
CA VAL A 509 -19.48 -9.39 -7.11
C VAL A 509 -20.63 -10.36 -7.30
N GLY A 510 -21.61 -9.96 -8.10
CA GLY A 510 -22.68 -10.81 -8.60
C GLY A 510 -22.83 -10.64 -10.11
N LEU A 511 -23.36 -11.67 -10.78
CA LEU A 511 -23.62 -11.64 -12.21
C LEU A 511 -25.04 -11.12 -12.46
N ILE A 512 -25.16 -9.98 -13.14
CA ILE A 512 -26.45 -9.44 -13.59
C ILE A 512 -26.85 -10.17 -14.88
N THR A 513 -27.99 -10.88 -14.88
CA THR A 513 -28.46 -11.63 -16.06
C THR A 513 -29.84 -11.19 -16.47
N LYS A 514 -30.04 -10.89 -17.77
CA LYS A 514 -31.30 -10.38 -18.33
C LYS A 514 -31.84 -9.10 -17.64
N GLY A 515 -30.98 -8.33 -16.98
CA GLY A 515 -31.36 -7.16 -16.19
C GLY A 515 -31.73 -7.48 -14.72
N ASP A 516 -31.78 -8.75 -14.33
CA ASP A 516 -31.94 -9.14 -12.92
C ASP A 516 -30.61 -9.05 -12.18
N GLU A 517 -30.60 -8.18 -11.17
CA GLU A 517 -29.51 -7.91 -10.24
C GLU A 517 -29.92 -8.17 -8.76
N SER A 518 -31.12 -8.70 -8.53
CA SER A 518 -31.73 -8.88 -7.21
C SER A 518 -30.81 -9.61 -6.23
N ALA A 519 -30.26 -10.75 -6.64
CA ALA A 519 -29.31 -11.53 -5.87
C ALA A 519 -28.08 -10.72 -5.43
N TYR A 520 -27.52 -9.86 -6.29
CA TYR A 520 -26.37 -9.01 -5.97
C TYR A 520 -26.72 -7.98 -4.90
N ARG A 521 -27.85 -7.29 -5.05
CA ARG A 521 -28.36 -6.34 -4.05
C ARG A 521 -28.60 -7.02 -2.70
N GLU A 522 -29.18 -8.23 -2.71
CA GLU A 522 -29.46 -8.96 -1.49
C GLU A 522 -28.19 -9.46 -0.78
N GLU A 523 -27.14 -9.85 -1.50
CA GLU A 523 -25.84 -10.16 -0.89
C GLU A 523 -25.18 -8.92 -0.24
N VAL A 524 -25.31 -7.73 -0.84
CA VAL A 524 -24.81 -6.49 -0.22
C VAL A 524 -25.65 -6.09 1.00
N GLN A 525 -26.96 -6.30 0.97
CA GLN A 525 -27.83 -6.12 2.13
C GLN A 525 -27.46 -7.09 3.26
N ARG A 526 -27.41 -8.41 2.99
CA ARG A 526 -27.01 -9.44 3.95
C ARG A 526 -25.59 -9.20 4.51
N LEU A 527 -24.66 -8.68 3.71
CA LEU A 527 -23.34 -8.25 4.18
C LEU A 527 -23.44 -7.04 5.15
N THR A 528 -24.34 -6.10 4.88
CA THR A 528 -24.57 -4.90 5.71
C THR A 528 -25.22 -5.27 7.05
N GLU A 529 -26.21 -6.15 7.03
CA GLU A 529 -26.83 -6.77 8.20
C GLU A 529 -25.79 -7.57 9.02
N TRP A 530 -24.99 -8.42 8.36
CA TRP A 530 -23.93 -9.18 9.01
C TRP A 530 -22.88 -8.25 9.65
N CYS A 531 -22.48 -7.16 9.00
CA CYS A 531 -21.59 -6.16 9.59
C CYS A 531 -22.24 -5.51 10.82
N SER A 532 -23.53 -5.15 10.75
CA SER A 532 -24.32 -4.64 11.86
C SER A 532 -24.28 -5.58 13.07
N GLU A 533 -24.61 -6.86 12.84
CA GLU A 533 -24.57 -7.94 13.83
C GLU A 533 -23.21 -8.14 14.50
N ASN A 534 -22.12 -7.86 13.79
CA ASN A 534 -20.75 -8.07 14.23
C ASN A 534 -20.09 -6.80 14.81
N ASN A 535 -20.85 -5.71 15.02
CA ASN A 535 -20.35 -4.41 15.45
C ASN A 535 -19.23 -3.87 14.52
N LEU A 536 -19.35 -4.11 13.22
CA LEU A 536 -18.50 -3.58 12.17
C LEU A 536 -19.25 -2.47 11.42
N ASN A 537 -18.56 -1.37 11.12
CA ASN A 537 -19.10 -0.28 10.33
C ASN A 537 -18.51 -0.34 8.92
N LEU A 538 -19.36 -0.52 7.90
CA LEU A 538 -18.96 -0.39 6.50
C LEU A 538 -18.62 1.07 6.20
N ASN A 539 -17.48 1.30 5.56
CA ASN A 539 -17.03 2.64 5.20
C ASN A 539 -17.56 3.03 3.81
N ILE A 540 -18.85 3.39 3.76
CA ILE A 540 -19.58 3.69 2.51
C ILE A 540 -18.81 4.68 1.62
N LYS A 541 -18.15 5.69 2.22
CA LYS A 541 -17.34 6.71 1.50
C LYS A 541 -16.07 6.16 0.80
N LYS A 542 -15.65 4.92 1.08
CA LYS A 542 -14.60 4.20 0.34
C LYS A 542 -15.13 3.00 -0.45
N THR A 543 -16.40 2.64 -0.28
CA THR A 543 -17.06 1.61 -1.09
C THR A 543 -17.28 2.17 -2.49
N LYS A 544 -17.02 1.37 -3.53
CA LYS A 544 -17.28 1.73 -4.93
C LYS A 544 -18.07 0.61 -5.59
N GLU A 545 -19.04 0.98 -6.39
CA GLU A 545 -19.75 0.10 -7.32
C GLU A 545 -19.14 0.23 -8.72
N LEU A 546 -19.17 -0.85 -9.49
CA LEU A 546 -18.73 -0.90 -10.88
C LEU A 546 -19.64 -1.88 -11.64
N ILE A 547 -20.54 -1.34 -12.47
CA ILE A 547 -21.39 -2.12 -13.36
C ILE A 547 -20.72 -2.14 -14.75
N ILE A 548 -20.68 -3.31 -15.39
CA ILE A 548 -20.11 -3.48 -16.73
C ILE A 548 -21.20 -4.11 -17.61
N ASP A 549 -21.87 -3.26 -18.41
CA ASP A 549 -22.94 -3.68 -19.34
C ASP A 549 -22.39 -3.80 -20.77
N TYR A 550 -22.78 -4.87 -21.46
CA TYR A 550 -22.32 -5.21 -22.81
C TYR A 550 -23.46 -5.10 -23.86
N ARG A 551 -24.63 -4.57 -23.48
CA ARG A 551 -25.82 -4.48 -24.35
C ARG A 551 -25.77 -3.25 -25.27
N LYS A 552 -26.14 -3.43 -26.55
CA LYS A 552 -26.14 -2.36 -27.59
C LYS A 552 -27.19 -1.26 -27.38
N LYS A 553 -28.22 -1.49 -26.56
CA LYS A 553 -29.14 -0.46 -26.05
C LYS A 553 -28.93 -0.34 -24.55
N GLN A 554 -28.77 0.88 -24.06
CA GLN A 554 -28.63 1.15 -22.63
C GLN A 554 -29.99 1.17 -21.95
N ASP A 555 -30.16 0.34 -20.93
CA ASP A 555 -31.13 0.60 -19.86
C ASP A 555 -30.42 1.35 -18.73
N THR A 556 -31.12 2.25 -18.05
CA THR A 556 -30.61 2.91 -16.85
C THR A 556 -30.63 1.96 -15.67
N HIS A 557 -29.46 1.44 -15.27
CA HIS A 557 -29.31 0.67 -14.02
C HIS A 557 -29.64 1.53 -12.80
N THR A 558 -30.34 0.95 -11.83
CA THR A 558 -30.68 1.66 -10.58
C THR A 558 -29.43 1.72 -9.69
N PRO A 559 -29.06 2.85 -9.06
CA PRO A 559 -27.90 2.87 -8.16
C PRO A 559 -28.06 1.92 -6.95
N LEU A 560 -26.96 1.38 -6.42
CA LEU A 560 -27.01 0.52 -5.23
C LEU A 560 -27.25 1.31 -3.94
N HIS A 561 -28.47 1.21 -3.42
CA HIS A 561 -28.88 1.88 -2.19
C HIS A 561 -28.64 1.00 -0.95
N VAL A 562 -27.44 1.10 -0.37
CA VAL A 562 -27.08 0.41 0.87
C VAL A 562 -27.73 1.12 2.08
N ASN A 563 -29.00 0.82 2.32
CA ASN A 563 -29.76 1.43 3.41
C ASN A 563 -29.33 0.95 4.80
N ARG A 564 -29.38 1.89 5.75
CA ARG A 564 -29.66 1.64 7.16
C ARG A 564 -30.76 2.62 7.57
N GLU A 565 -31.65 2.19 8.45
CA GLU A 565 -32.58 3.11 9.11
C GLU A 565 -31.76 4.22 9.81
N GLY A 566 -32.13 5.48 9.60
CA GLY A 566 -31.34 6.63 10.08
C GLY A 566 -30.71 7.55 9.01
N GLY A 567 -31.16 7.48 7.75
CA GLY A 567 -31.24 8.67 6.89
C GLY A 567 -29.93 9.28 6.36
N GLU A 568 -29.17 8.55 5.55
CA GLU A 568 -28.24 9.16 4.58
C GLU A 568 -28.14 8.28 3.31
N SER A 569 -29.15 8.36 2.43
CA SER A 569 -29.20 7.61 1.17
C SER A 569 -28.29 8.25 0.10
N VAL A 570 -27.08 7.73 -0.05
CA VAL A 570 -26.11 8.22 -1.04
C VAL A 570 -26.45 7.67 -2.42
N GLN A 571 -26.77 8.54 -3.38
CA GLN A 571 -26.68 8.17 -4.81
C GLN A 571 -25.21 7.97 -5.20
N LEU A 572 -24.89 6.78 -5.70
CA LEU A 572 -23.61 6.46 -6.31
C LEU A 572 -23.51 7.13 -7.68
N GLN A 573 -23.09 8.41 -7.70
CA GLN A 573 -22.84 9.14 -8.93
C GLN A 573 -21.55 8.62 -9.59
N ILE A 574 -21.71 7.82 -10.65
CA ILE A 574 -20.61 7.24 -11.43
C ILE A 574 -19.98 8.34 -12.30
N LEU A 575 -18.73 8.71 -12.02
CA LEU A 575 -17.88 9.45 -12.96
C LEU A 575 -17.36 8.45 -14.00
N GLY A 576 -18.14 8.25 -15.07
CA GLY A 576 -17.87 7.22 -16.08
C GLY A 576 -18.94 7.06 -17.15
N HIS A 577 -19.54 8.14 -17.63
CA HIS A 577 -20.34 8.12 -18.87
C HIS A 577 -19.46 8.50 -20.06
N THR A 578 -19.29 7.59 -21.02
CA THR A 578 -18.61 7.87 -22.29
C THR A 578 -19.32 7.13 -23.43
N HIS A 579 -19.95 7.87 -24.34
CA HIS A 579 -20.58 7.30 -25.54
C HIS A 579 -19.55 7.18 -26.66
N LEU A 580 -19.16 5.96 -27.02
CA LEU A 580 -18.31 5.67 -28.18
C LEU A 580 -19.15 5.67 -29.46
N ARG A 581 -18.91 6.62 -30.38
CA ARG A 581 -19.49 6.57 -31.75
C ARG A 581 -18.67 7.20 -32.87
N LYS A 582 -17.42 7.61 -32.61
CA LYS A 582 -16.38 7.86 -33.63
C LYS A 582 -15.01 7.44 -33.06
N PRO A 583 -14.11 6.86 -33.87
CA PRO A 583 -12.73 6.60 -33.46
C PRO A 583 -11.94 7.91 -33.43
N ILE A 584 -11.10 8.11 -32.43
CA ILE A 584 -10.24 9.29 -32.29
C ILE A 584 -8.78 8.86 -32.48
N MET A 585 -8.19 9.25 -33.61
CA MET A 585 -6.74 9.41 -33.73
C MET A 585 -6.47 10.92 -33.69
N ASP A 586 -6.02 11.43 -32.55
CA ASP A 586 -5.48 12.79 -32.47
C ASP A 586 -4.44 12.94 -31.35
N ASN A 587 -3.33 13.61 -31.64
CA ASN A 587 -2.02 13.36 -31.02
C ASN A 587 -1.67 14.32 -29.86
N LYS A 588 -2.66 14.92 -29.19
CA LYS A 588 -2.42 15.86 -28.07
C LYS A 588 -3.25 15.66 -26.79
N HIS A 589 -4.19 14.71 -26.73
CA HIS A 589 -5.14 14.58 -25.59
C HIS A 589 -5.37 13.15 -25.06
N HIS A 590 -4.30 12.39 -24.77
CA HIS A 590 -4.41 11.00 -24.28
C HIS A 590 -3.60 10.72 -22.99
N SER A 591 -4.07 11.28 -21.86
CA SER A 591 -3.41 11.15 -20.54
C SER A 591 -4.06 10.14 -19.58
N ASN A 592 -5.07 9.36 -20.01
CA ASN A 592 -5.71 8.30 -19.22
C ASN A 592 -5.60 6.92 -19.90
N SER A 593 -4.62 6.11 -19.46
CA SER A 593 -4.37 4.79 -20.05
C SER A 593 -5.43 3.73 -19.66
N LYS A 594 -6.03 3.81 -18.48
CA LYS A 594 -6.99 2.80 -17.98
C LYS A 594 -8.29 2.76 -18.78
N GLU A 595 -8.78 3.92 -19.21
CA GLU A 595 -9.97 4.03 -20.06
C GLU A 595 -9.67 3.56 -21.48
N SER A 596 -8.48 3.88 -21.99
CA SER A 596 -8.00 3.46 -23.32
C SER A 596 -7.88 1.93 -23.44
N THR A 597 -7.22 1.26 -22.49
CA THR A 597 -7.09 -0.21 -22.50
C THR A 597 -8.44 -0.91 -22.35
N ALA A 598 -9.34 -0.38 -21.50
CA ALA A 598 -10.70 -0.92 -21.36
C ALA A 598 -11.53 -0.74 -22.65
N ALA A 599 -11.44 0.43 -23.29
CA ALA A 599 -12.15 0.73 -24.54
C ALA A 599 -11.68 -0.16 -25.71
N VAL A 600 -10.37 -0.45 -25.82
CA VAL A 600 -9.83 -1.38 -26.83
C VAL A 600 -10.33 -2.81 -26.59
N ILE A 601 -10.37 -3.28 -25.34
CA ILE A 601 -10.86 -4.63 -25.03
C ILE A 601 -12.38 -4.75 -25.25
N LEU A 602 -13.15 -3.68 -25.00
CA LEU A 602 -14.58 -3.61 -25.33
C LEU A 602 -14.85 -3.50 -26.83
N SER A 603 -14.04 -2.76 -27.60
CA SER A 603 -14.24 -2.62 -29.06
C SER A 603 -14.06 -3.95 -29.78
N LEU A 604 -13.08 -4.76 -29.35
CA LEU A 604 -12.87 -6.15 -29.79
C LEU A 604 -14.06 -7.10 -29.53
N HIS A 605 -15.05 -6.69 -28.72
CA HIS A 605 -16.23 -7.49 -28.38
C HIS A 605 -17.55 -6.98 -28.98
N THR A 606 -17.62 -5.80 -29.63
CA THR A 606 -18.92 -5.08 -29.77
C THR A 606 -19.32 -4.55 -31.17
N GLN A 607 -18.42 -4.40 -32.14
CA GLN A 607 -18.80 -3.94 -33.50
C GLN A 607 -18.18 -4.75 -34.66
N GLU A 608 -18.86 -4.66 -35.79
CA GLU A 608 -18.48 -5.26 -37.07
C GLU A 608 -17.58 -4.31 -37.88
N SER A 609 -16.61 -4.91 -38.58
CA SER A 609 -16.08 -4.50 -39.89
C SER A 609 -15.89 -2.99 -40.20
N GLN A 610 -14.65 -2.50 -40.07
CA GLN A 610 -13.82 -1.96 -41.19
C GLN A 610 -12.49 -1.35 -40.67
N SER A 611 -11.50 -1.21 -41.58
CA SER A 611 -10.18 -0.53 -41.39
C SER A 611 -9.34 -0.90 -40.16
N LEU A 612 -8.75 -2.10 -40.11
CA LEU A 612 -7.89 -2.54 -38.98
C LEU A 612 -6.66 -3.40 -39.37
N THR A 613 -6.23 -3.39 -40.64
CA THR A 613 -5.31 -4.39 -41.21
C THR A 613 -3.96 -3.86 -41.72
N THR A 614 -3.63 -2.57 -41.54
CA THR A 614 -2.48 -1.93 -42.22
C THR A 614 -1.52 -1.13 -41.33
N THR A 615 -1.50 -1.33 -40.00
CA THR A 615 -0.51 -0.69 -39.10
C THR A 615 0.56 -1.68 -38.58
N PRO A 616 1.84 -1.28 -38.46
CA PRO A 616 2.91 -2.17 -38.01
C PRO A 616 2.74 -2.70 -36.57
N GLU A 617 2.10 -1.93 -35.69
CA GLU A 617 1.97 -2.25 -34.27
C GLU A 617 1.18 -3.55 -34.04
N CYS A 618 0.15 -3.78 -34.85
CA CYS A 618 -0.62 -5.03 -34.83
C CYS A 618 0.27 -6.25 -35.11
N ALA A 619 1.30 -6.14 -35.96
CA ALA A 619 2.19 -7.26 -36.28
C ALA A 619 3.07 -7.68 -35.07
N HIS A 620 3.42 -6.74 -34.19
CA HIS A 620 4.17 -7.03 -32.97
C HIS A 620 3.29 -7.68 -31.89
N ILE A 621 2.02 -7.27 -31.80
CA ILE A 621 1.00 -7.90 -30.94
C ILE A 621 0.73 -9.34 -31.40
N ILE A 622 0.63 -9.58 -32.71
CA ILE A 622 0.37 -10.93 -33.26
C ILE A 622 1.45 -11.94 -32.84
N LEU A 623 2.74 -11.58 -32.94
CA LEU A 623 3.84 -12.48 -32.55
C LEU A 623 3.87 -12.79 -31.05
N SER A 624 3.40 -11.89 -30.19
CA SER A 624 3.42 -12.06 -28.72
C SER A 624 2.13 -12.70 -28.16
N TRP A 625 0.98 -12.50 -28.80
CA TRP A 625 -0.32 -13.04 -28.36
C TRP A 625 -0.79 -14.30 -29.09
N TYR A 626 -0.42 -14.52 -30.35
CA TYR A 626 -1.02 -15.61 -31.13
C TYR A 626 -0.56 -17.00 -30.66
N GLY A 627 0.74 -17.17 -30.37
CA GLY A 627 1.28 -18.39 -29.76
C GLY A 627 0.67 -18.71 -28.38
N SER A 628 0.20 -17.69 -27.66
CA SER A 628 -0.27 -17.77 -26.27
C SER A 628 -1.80 -17.89 -26.12
N SER A 629 -2.58 -17.66 -27.18
CA SER A 629 -4.05 -17.61 -27.16
C SER A 629 -4.71 -18.97 -27.42
N SER A 630 -5.93 -19.18 -26.92
CA SER A 630 -6.57 -20.50 -26.94
C SER A 630 -7.12 -20.88 -28.32
N ALA A 631 -7.42 -22.17 -28.51
CA ALA A 631 -8.07 -22.66 -29.73
C ALA A 631 -9.46 -22.06 -30.00
N ALA A 632 -10.12 -21.48 -28.97
CA ALA A 632 -11.36 -20.72 -29.15
C ALA A 632 -11.05 -19.29 -29.66
N ASP A 633 -10.07 -18.61 -29.06
CA ASP A 633 -9.67 -17.26 -29.43
C ASP A 633 -9.10 -17.20 -30.85
N ARG A 634 -8.23 -18.16 -31.21
CA ARG A 634 -7.71 -18.33 -32.58
C ARG A 634 -8.83 -18.56 -33.58
N LYS A 635 -9.83 -19.40 -33.26
CA LYS A 635 -11.03 -19.57 -34.10
C LYS A 635 -11.88 -18.30 -34.19
N SER A 636 -11.90 -17.46 -33.16
CA SER A 636 -12.58 -16.16 -33.18
C SER A 636 -11.88 -15.17 -34.11
N LEU A 637 -10.56 -14.99 -33.95
CA LEU A 637 -9.71 -14.16 -34.82
C LEU A 637 -9.79 -14.62 -36.29
N GLN A 638 -9.70 -15.92 -36.56
CA GLN A 638 -9.79 -16.48 -37.90
C GLN A 638 -11.17 -16.22 -38.54
N ARG A 639 -12.26 -16.18 -37.76
CA ARG A 639 -13.60 -15.78 -38.24
C ARG A 639 -13.67 -14.28 -38.57
N THR A 640 -13.10 -13.41 -37.73
CA THR A 640 -13.05 -11.97 -38.00
C THR A 640 -12.33 -11.66 -39.32
N ILE A 641 -11.22 -12.35 -39.59
CA ILE A 641 -10.50 -12.22 -40.87
C ILE A 641 -11.28 -12.81 -42.03
N LYS A 642 -11.95 -13.96 -41.85
CA LYS A 642 -12.81 -14.55 -42.89
C LYS A 642 -14.04 -13.68 -43.22
N ASN A 643 -14.54 -12.90 -42.25
CA ASN A 643 -15.57 -11.90 -42.50
C ASN A 643 -15.02 -10.65 -43.21
N ALA A 644 -13.76 -10.27 -42.97
CA ALA A 644 -13.09 -9.17 -43.69
C ALA A 644 -12.77 -9.52 -45.16
N GLN A 645 -12.42 -10.79 -45.44
CA GLN A 645 -12.21 -11.31 -46.80
C GLN A 645 -13.44 -11.16 -47.73
N ASN A 646 -14.66 -11.04 -47.17
CA ASN A 646 -15.88 -10.79 -47.93
C ASN A 646 -16.04 -9.33 -48.40
N ILE A 647 -15.15 -8.41 -47.99
CA ILE A 647 -15.22 -6.97 -48.28
C ILE A 647 -14.06 -6.51 -49.18
N ASN A 648 -12.92 -7.20 -49.16
CA ASN A 648 -11.85 -7.09 -50.16
C ASN A 648 -10.95 -8.35 -50.13
N GLN A 649 -10.16 -8.53 -51.21
CA GLN A 649 -9.34 -9.70 -51.62
C GLN A 649 -8.81 -10.70 -50.55
N GLN A 650 -8.51 -11.94 -51.00
CA GLN A 650 -7.97 -13.03 -50.18
C GLN A 650 -6.76 -12.62 -49.33
N LEU A 651 -6.93 -12.67 -48.01
CA LEU A 651 -5.87 -12.49 -47.01
C LEU A 651 -5.34 -13.85 -46.52
N PRO A 652 -4.03 -14.02 -46.23
CA PRO A 652 -3.49 -15.22 -45.60
C PRO A 652 -4.00 -15.44 -44.17
N THR A 653 -3.94 -16.68 -43.67
CA THR A 653 -4.45 -17.05 -42.34
C THR A 653 -3.48 -16.71 -41.22
N MET A 654 -4.00 -16.52 -40.00
CA MET A 654 -3.17 -16.15 -38.85
C MET A 654 -2.09 -17.18 -38.53
N ASP A 655 -2.41 -18.48 -38.64
CA ASP A 655 -1.43 -19.55 -38.45
C ASP A 655 -0.28 -19.47 -39.47
N THR A 656 -0.57 -19.14 -40.74
CA THR A 656 0.48 -19.00 -41.75
C THR A 656 1.34 -17.75 -41.56
N ILE A 657 0.74 -16.61 -41.18
CA ILE A 657 1.46 -15.37 -40.87
C ILE A 657 2.35 -15.52 -39.62
N PHE A 658 1.85 -16.19 -38.58
CA PHE A 658 2.59 -16.45 -37.35
C PHE A 658 3.74 -17.43 -37.61
N ASN A 659 3.44 -18.62 -38.17
CA ASN A 659 4.45 -19.66 -38.38
C ASN A 659 5.54 -19.21 -39.36
N SER A 660 5.21 -18.48 -40.43
CA SER A 660 6.24 -18.00 -41.37
C SER A 660 7.20 -16.99 -40.72
N ARG A 661 6.69 -16.06 -39.91
CA ARG A 661 7.51 -15.06 -39.22
C ARG A 661 8.34 -15.66 -38.09
N CYS A 662 7.79 -16.64 -37.36
CA CYS A 662 8.56 -17.42 -36.39
C CYS A 662 9.71 -18.18 -37.08
N LEU A 663 9.40 -18.98 -38.12
CA LEU A 663 10.41 -19.72 -38.90
C LEU A 663 11.48 -18.81 -39.50
N GLN A 664 11.09 -17.65 -40.04
CA GLN A 664 12.04 -16.69 -40.61
C GLN A 664 12.97 -16.08 -39.56
N LYS A 665 12.49 -15.82 -38.32
CA LYS A 665 13.36 -15.36 -37.24
C LYS A 665 14.25 -16.50 -36.71
N THR A 666 13.72 -17.72 -36.52
CA THR A 666 14.51 -18.90 -36.13
C THR A 666 15.60 -19.22 -37.15
N HIS A 667 15.32 -19.15 -38.45
CA HIS A 667 16.31 -19.45 -39.50
C HIS A 667 17.39 -18.36 -39.67
N ASN A 668 17.15 -17.14 -39.16
CA ASN A 668 18.19 -16.12 -39.04
C ASN A 668 19.08 -16.39 -37.80
N ILE A 669 18.49 -16.80 -36.68
CA ILE A 669 19.21 -17.15 -35.44
C ILE A 669 20.10 -18.39 -35.63
N LEU A 670 19.60 -19.42 -36.34
CA LEU A 670 20.35 -20.65 -36.66
C LEU A 670 21.56 -20.45 -37.60
N LYS A 671 21.82 -19.22 -38.06
CA LYS A 671 23.00 -18.87 -38.88
C LYS A 671 24.08 -18.12 -38.09
N ASP A 672 23.83 -17.78 -36.83
CA ASP A 672 24.81 -17.11 -35.98
C ASP A 672 25.67 -18.12 -35.22
N SER A 673 26.96 -18.17 -35.56
CA SER A 673 27.95 -19.04 -34.93
C SER A 673 28.41 -18.57 -33.54
N PHE A 674 27.98 -17.39 -33.08
CA PHE A 674 28.36 -16.80 -31.78
C PHE A 674 27.25 -16.90 -30.72
N HIS A 675 26.15 -17.60 -31.02
CA HIS A 675 25.03 -17.77 -30.10
C HIS A 675 25.46 -18.40 -28.76
N PRO A 676 25.03 -17.89 -27.58
CA PRO A 676 25.51 -18.36 -26.26
C PRO A 676 25.15 -19.79 -25.80
N ALA A 677 24.74 -20.69 -26.70
CA ALA A 677 24.22 -22.03 -26.39
C ALA A 677 25.26 -23.08 -25.93
N ASN A 678 26.39 -22.66 -25.34
CA ASN A 678 27.60 -23.50 -25.21
C ASN A 678 28.11 -23.76 -23.76
N TYR A 679 27.61 -23.10 -22.70
CA TYR A 679 28.14 -23.24 -21.33
C TYR A 679 27.03 -23.13 -20.23
N LEU A 680 27.13 -23.92 -19.16
CA LEU A 680 26.11 -24.08 -18.07
C LEU A 680 26.77 -24.21 -16.66
N GLU A 681 26.16 -23.68 -15.58
CA GLU A 681 26.30 -24.16 -14.16
C GLU A 681 25.41 -23.38 -13.13
N THR A 682 25.03 -24.00 -12.00
CA THR A 682 24.01 -23.48 -11.02
C THR A 682 24.54 -23.05 -9.63
N LEU A 683 23.82 -22.13 -8.93
CA LEU A 683 24.26 -21.48 -7.67
C LEU A 683 23.14 -21.32 -6.60
N GLN A 684 23.46 -21.29 -5.29
CA GLN A 684 22.50 -21.15 -4.16
C GLN A 684 23.04 -20.37 -2.92
N VAL A 685 22.15 -19.65 -2.22
CA VAL A 685 22.43 -18.95 -0.91
C VAL A 685 21.89 -19.70 0.32
N ILE A 686 22.50 -19.49 1.50
CA ILE A 686 22.16 -20.20 2.75
C ILE A 686 21.27 -19.40 3.71
N GLY A 687 21.29 -18.07 3.65
CA GLY A 687 20.47 -17.21 4.51
C GLY A 687 20.27 -15.81 3.92
N ILE A 688 19.09 -15.22 4.11
CA ILE A 688 18.83 -13.84 3.67
C ILE A 688 17.82 -13.13 4.57
N GLY A 689 18.17 -11.94 5.03
CA GLY A 689 17.35 -11.08 5.89
C GLY A 689 17.01 -9.81 5.12
N ALA A 690 15.72 -9.48 5.06
CA ALA A 690 15.19 -8.43 4.19
C ALA A 690 14.04 -7.66 4.85
N GLY A 691 13.76 -6.45 4.38
CA GLY A 691 12.59 -5.66 4.76
C GLY A 691 12.54 -5.22 6.23
N GLN A 692 13.68 -5.15 6.93
CA GLN A 692 13.75 -4.68 8.31
C GLN A 692 14.19 -3.21 8.39
N GLN A 693 13.76 -2.52 9.45
CA GLN A 693 14.07 -1.10 9.66
C GLN A 693 15.56 -0.82 9.95
N SER A 694 16.31 -1.80 10.48
CA SER A 694 17.74 -1.63 10.75
C SER A 694 18.58 -2.79 10.20
N ARG A 695 19.83 -2.46 9.88
CA ARG A 695 20.83 -3.38 9.30
C ARG A 695 21.00 -4.64 10.15
N ILE A 696 21.17 -4.48 11.46
CA ILE A 696 21.34 -5.59 12.41
C ILE A 696 20.13 -6.52 12.48
N HIS A 697 18.90 -6.06 12.25
CA HIS A 697 17.75 -6.97 12.16
C HIS A 697 17.80 -7.82 10.88
N CYS A 698 18.33 -7.31 9.77
CA CYS A 698 18.61 -8.12 8.58
C CYS A 698 19.75 -9.11 8.83
N THR A 699 20.86 -8.65 9.43
CA THR A 699 22.02 -9.49 9.79
C THR A 699 21.62 -10.64 10.72
N ARG A 700 20.79 -10.36 11.75
CA ARG A 700 20.21 -11.41 12.62
C ARG A 700 19.34 -12.36 11.81
N LEU A 701 18.31 -11.88 11.11
CA LEU A 701 17.38 -12.72 10.33
C LEU A 701 18.06 -13.56 9.23
N ALA A 702 19.19 -13.10 8.68
CA ALA A 702 20.00 -13.84 7.73
C ALA A 702 20.86 -14.92 8.42
N GLY A 703 21.56 -14.57 9.51
CA GLY A 703 22.32 -15.50 10.32
C GLY A 703 21.45 -16.60 10.93
N ASP A 704 20.30 -16.23 11.52
CA ASP A 704 19.35 -17.18 12.12
C ASP A 704 18.88 -18.21 11.06
N LYS A 705 18.77 -17.84 9.79
CA LYS A 705 18.46 -18.77 8.69
C LYS A 705 19.64 -19.67 8.34
N ALA A 706 20.87 -19.14 8.30
CA ALA A 706 22.09 -19.93 8.10
C ALA A 706 22.30 -20.96 9.23
N ASP A 707 22.06 -20.57 10.49
CA ASP A 707 22.15 -21.43 11.67
C ASP A 707 21.12 -22.58 11.60
N ASN A 708 19.86 -22.26 11.25
CA ASN A 708 18.82 -23.27 11.04
C ASN A 708 19.09 -24.16 9.79
N TRP A 709 19.71 -23.62 8.73
CA TRP A 709 20.17 -24.37 7.55
C TRP A 709 21.29 -25.35 7.89
N TRP A 710 22.17 -24.99 8.84
CA TRP A 710 23.24 -25.87 9.32
C TRP A 710 22.73 -26.92 10.31
N LEU A 711 21.87 -26.55 11.27
CA LEU A 711 21.21 -27.51 12.17
C LEU A 711 20.39 -28.57 11.43
N ARG A 712 19.82 -28.24 10.26
CA ARG A 712 19.17 -29.21 9.35
C ARG A 712 20.11 -30.29 8.77
N ARG A 713 21.43 -30.13 8.91
CA ARG A 713 22.47 -31.13 8.55
C ARG A 713 23.02 -31.90 9.74
N HIS A 714 22.56 -31.62 10.97
CA HIS A 714 22.98 -32.38 12.14
C HIS A 714 22.64 -33.88 11.97
N PRO A 715 23.51 -34.85 12.33
CA PRO A 715 23.27 -36.28 12.08
C PRO A 715 21.92 -36.81 12.59
N ARG A 716 21.47 -36.39 13.79
CA ARG A 716 20.12 -36.74 14.32
C ARG A 716 18.95 -36.27 13.43
N VAL A 717 19.14 -35.19 12.66
CA VAL A 717 18.11 -34.65 11.73
C VAL A 717 18.12 -35.41 10.40
N LEU A 718 19.31 -35.75 9.90
CA LEU A 718 19.47 -36.55 8.68
C LEU A 718 18.99 -38.00 8.86
N GLY A 719 19.15 -38.56 10.07
CA GLY A 719 18.72 -39.92 10.43
C GLY A 719 17.27 -40.08 10.90
N MET A 720 16.41 -39.06 10.80
CA MET A 720 15.03 -39.13 11.30
C MET A 720 14.14 -40.13 10.53
N LYS A 721 13.61 -41.13 11.23
CA LYS A 721 12.69 -42.15 10.69
C LYS A 721 11.23 -41.70 10.81
N PHE A 722 10.61 -41.36 9.68
CA PHE A 722 9.20 -40.94 9.61
C PHE A 722 8.29 -42.09 9.19
N ARG A 723 7.09 -42.16 9.79
CA ARG A 723 6.13 -43.26 9.50
C ARG A 723 5.68 -43.23 8.04
N SER A 724 5.48 -44.42 7.48
CA SER A 724 4.81 -44.60 6.18
C SER A 724 3.49 -43.82 6.11
N GLY A 725 3.35 -42.96 5.09
CA GLY A 725 2.14 -42.15 4.85
C GLY A 725 2.18 -40.72 5.41
N VAL A 726 3.22 -40.32 6.16
CA VAL A 726 3.47 -38.90 6.48
C VAL A 726 3.97 -38.18 5.23
N LYS A 727 3.43 -37.00 4.91
CA LYS A 727 3.81 -36.28 3.67
C LYS A 727 5.13 -35.55 3.82
N ARG A 728 5.86 -35.41 2.72
CA ARG A 728 7.06 -34.56 2.56
C ARG A 728 6.90 -33.15 3.16
N ALA A 729 5.73 -32.52 3.03
CA ALA A 729 5.45 -31.20 3.64
C ALA A 729 5.24 -31.25 5.16
N GLU A 730 4.70 -32.34 5.69
CA GLU A 730 4.52 -32.57 7.14
C GLU A 730 5.89 -32.86 7.79
N ILE A 731 6.70 -33.70 7.13
CA ILE A 731 8.12 -33.96 7.45
C ILE A 731 8.94 -32.66 7.48
N ALA A 732 8.86 -31.84 6.44
CA ALA A 732 9.64 -30.60 6.33
C ALA A 732 9.32 -29.59 7.44
N ASN A 733 8.07 -29.61 7.95
CA ASN A 733 7.62 -28.83 9.10
C ASN A 733 8.07 -29.47 10.43
N ALA A 734 8.01 -30.81 10.56
CA ALA A 734 8.45 -31.52 11.76
C ALA A 734 9.95 -31.30 12.04
N ILE A 735 10.76 -31.30 10.98
CA ILE A 735 12.19 -30.95 11.02
C ILE A 735 12.38 -29.47 11.39
N ASP A 736 11.57 -28.56 10.83
CA ASP A 736 11.64 -27.13 11.17
C ASP A 736 11.37 -26.89 12.65
N GLN A 737 10.30 -27.49 13.20
CA GLN A 737 9.92 -27.39 14.61
C GLN A 737 11.01 -27.90 15.56
N TYR A 738 11.64 -29.03 15.23
CA TYR A 738 12.74 -29.61 15.99
C TYR A 738 13.99 -28.73 15.98
N VAL A 739 14.37 -28.24 14.79
CA VAL A 739 15.55 -27.38 14.62
C VAL A 739 15.34 -26.03 15.31
N SER A 740 14.17 -25.41 15.17
CA SER A 740 13.87 -24.06 15.67
C SER A 740 13.37 -23.99 17.13
N ASN A 741 13.31 -25.11 17.87
CA ASN A 741 12.67 -25.19 19.20
C ASN A 741 11.18 -24.75 19.22
N THR A 742 10.42 -24.99 18.15
CA THR A 742 8.98 -24.65 18.05
C THR A 742 8.05 -25.88 18.03
N ILE A 743 8.51 -27.01 18.57
CA ILE A 743 7.63 -28.14 18.90
C ILE A 743 6.65 -27.67 19.99
N GLY A 744 5.35 -27.68 19.69
CA GLY A 744 4.31 -27.28 20.65
C GLY A 744 4.14 -28.29 21.78
N GLU A 745 3.53 -27.87 22.89
CA GLU A 745 3.34 -28.69 24.09
C GLU A 745 2.13 -29.65 24.00
N GLY A 746 2.09 -30.65 24.88
CA GLY A 746 0.92 -31.50 25.11
C GLY A 746 0.40 -32.20 23.85
N ALA A 747 -0.75 -31.77 23.34
CA ALA A 747 -1.37 -32.34 22.15
C ALA A 747 -0.55 -32.11 20.87
N ASP A 748 0.14 -30.98 20.74
CA ASP A 748 1.01 -30.70 19.60
C ASP A 748 2.30 -31.52 19.68
N LEU A 749 2.84 -31.75 20.88
CA LEU A 749 3.96 -32.66 21.12
C LEU A 749 3.57 -34.10 20.76
N ALA A 750 2.39 -34.55 21.18
CA ALA A 750 1.87 -35.88 20.85
C ALA A 750 1.67 -36.06 19.34
N ALA A 751 1.12 -35.04 18.65
CA ALA A 751 0.98 -35.04 17.20
C ALA A 751 2.33 -35.04 16.46
N TRP A 752 3.33 -34.30 16.97
CA TRP A 752 4.69 -34.31 16.43
C TRP A 752 5.34 -35.68 16.61
N LYS A 753 5.32 -36.26 17.82
CA LYS A 753 5.85 -37.60 18.11
C LYS A 753 5.19 -38.69 17.25
N ALA A 754 3.89 -38.57 16.96
CA ALA A 754 3.15 -39.52 16.13
C ALA A 754 3.58 -39.56 14.65
N MET A 755 4.37 -38.60 14.16
CA MET A 755 4.94 -38.62 12.80
C MET A 755 6.15 -39.55 12.65
N PHE A 756 6.78 -39.98 13.74
CA PHE A 756 8.02 -40.75 13.74
C PHE A 756 7.80 -42.22 14.06
N GLU A 757 8.55 -43.10 13.41
CA GLU A 757 8.64 -44.52 13.79
C GLU A 757 9.39 -44.65 15.12
N GLU A 758 10.53 -43.97 15.18
CA GLU A 758 11.39 -43.82 16.34
C GLU A 758 11.50 -42.31 16.63
N VAL A 759 10.98 -41.86 17.79
CA VAL A 759 10.94 -40.43 18.12
C VAL A 759 12.36 -39.92 18.37
N PRO A 760 12.89 -38.98 17.58
CA PRO A 760 14.25 -38.51 17.74
C PRO A 760 14.39 -37.68 19.01
N GLU A 761 15.41 -37.97 19.80
CA GLU A 761 15.79 -37.19 20.99
C GLU A 761 16.05 -35.73 20.62
N LEU A 762 15.58 -34.80 21.47
CA LEU A 762 15.74 -33.36 21.22
C LEU A 762 17.20 -32.95 21.43
N LEU A 763 17.75 -32.20 20.48
CA LEU A 763 19.04 -31.54 20.67
C LEU A 763 18.96 -30.55 21.85
N THR A 764 19.83 -30.75 22.83
CA THR A 764 20.05 -29.79 23.92
C THR A 764 20.62 -28.48 23.36
N GLU A 765 20.41 -27.38 24.10
CA GLU A 765 20.83 -26.04 23.65
C GLU A 765 22.36 -25.95 23.48
N THR A 766 23.14 -26.65 24.32
CA THR A 766 24.60 -26.78 24.18
C THR A 766 25.01 -27.57 22.94
N GLU A 767 24.34 -28.67 22.61
CA GLU A 767 24.59 -29.41 21.36
C GLU A 767 24.26 -28.58 20.13
N LYS A 768 23.17 -27.79 20.16
CA LYS A 768 22.85 -26.85 19.07
C LYS A 768 23.93 -25.80 18.89
N GLN A 769 24.41 -25.20 19.98
CA GLN A 769 25.47 -24.18 19.94
C GLN A 769 26.81 -24.76 19.47
N ASN A 770 27.16 -25.97 19.90
CA ASN A 770 28.36 -26.69 19.44
C ASN A 770 28.27 -27.09 17.96
N TRP A 771 27.08 -27.47 17.47
CA TRP A 771 26.90 -27.74 16.03
C TRP A 771 26.98 -26.45 15.21
N VAL A 772 26.32 -25.36 15.63
CA VAL A 772 26.36 -24.07 14.93
C VAL A 772 27.76 -23.48 14.91
N SER A 773 28.55 -23.59 15.99
CA SER A 773 29.93 -23.10 16.02
C SER A 773 30.91 -23.87 15.11
N SER A 774 30.55 -25.09 14.68
CA SER A 774 31.32 -25.82 13.65
C SER A 774 31.14 -25.26 12.24
N LEU A 775 30.12 -24.43 11.98
CA LEU A 775 29.99 -23.70 10.73
C LEU A 775 31.09 -22.64 10.63
N GLN A 776 31.91 -22.71 9.58
CA GLN A 776 32.96 -21.73 9.26
C GLN A 776 33.04 -21.51 7.74
N GLY A 777 33.72 -20.45 7.30
CA GLY A 777 33.96 -20.13 5.89
C GLY A 777 32.79 -19.45 5.16
N VAL A 778 31.79 -18.93 5.88
CA VAL A 778 30.61 -18.31 5.27
C VAL A 778 30.96 -16.91 4.74
N ALA A 779 30.43 -16.58 3.56
CA ALA A 779 30.51 -15.27 2.94
C ALA A 779 29.22 -14.46 3.19
N LEU A 780 29.35 -13.15 3.36
CA LEU A 780 28.24 -12.24 3.66
C LEU A 780 28.26 -11.01 2.75
N SER A 781 27.12 -10.64 2.19
CA SER A 781 26.93 -9.38 1.42
C SER A 781 25.79 -8.53 2.00
N SER A 782 25.89 -7.21 1.83
CA SER A 782 24.94 -6.21 2.36
C SER A 782 24.63 -5.11 1.34
N ASP A 783 23.37 -4.69 1.16
CA ASP A 783 23.04 -3.65 0.14
C ASP A 783 23.56 -2.23 0.47
N ALA A 784 23.96 -1.98 1.72
CA ALA A 784 24.62 -0.75 2.15
C ALA A 784 25.60 -1.02 3.30
N PHE A 785 26.35 0.03 3.67
CA PHE A 785 27.37 0.02 4.73
C PHE A 785 26.86 -0.50 6.09
N PHE A 786 27.78 -0.99 6.91
CA PHE A 786 27.49 -1.33 8.31
C PHE A 786 27.66 -0.09 9.20
N PRO A 787 26.62 0.34 9.94
CA PRO A 787 26.73 1.49 10.82
C PRO A 787 27.44 1.17 12.13
N PHE A 788 27.44 -0.09 12.58
CA PHE A 788 27.96 -0.49 13.88
C PHE A 788 28.58 -1.90 13.86
N ARG A 789 29.53 -2.11 14.79
CA ARG A 789 30.23 -3.38 15.07
C ARG A 789 29.31 -4.59 15.33
N ASP A 790 28.12 -4.37 15.86
CA ASP A 790 27.19 -5.44 16.26
C ASP A 790 26.81 -6.38 15.10
N ASN A 791 26.93 -5.92 13.86
CA ASN A 791 26.76 -6.71 12.65
C ASN A 791 27.89 -7.75 12.48
N VAL A 792 29.14 -7.35 12.70
CA VAL A 792 30.31 -8.23 12.64
C VAL A 792 30.23 -9.28 13.75
N ASP A 793 29.93 -8.85 14.98
CA ASP A 793 29.82 -9.73 16.15
C ASP A 793 28.58 -10.66 16.10
N ARG A 794 27.55 -10.36 15.28
CA ARG A 794 26.48 -11.32 14.94
C ARG A 794 26.88 -12.23 13.78
N ALA A 795 27.55 -11.71 12.76
CA ALA A 795 27.98 -12.47 11.59
C ALA A 795 28.95 -13.60 11.97
N ARG A 796 29.97 -13.29 12.79
CA ARG A 796 31.00 -14.26 13.21
C ARG A 796 30.43 -15.54 13.85
N ARG A 797 29.28 -15.44 14.53
CA ARG A 797 28.58 -16.55 15.21
C ARG A 797 28.02 -17.60 14.26
N SER A 798 27.71 -17.21 13.02
CA SER A 798 27.23 -18.10 11.95
C SER A 798 28.36 -18.45 10.97
N GLY A 799 29.59 -18.54 11.46
CA GLY A 799 30.74 -18.96 10.67
C GLY A 799 31.26 -17.98 9.62
N VAL A 800 30.83 -16.71 9.65
CA VAL A 800 31.25 -15.72 8.65
C VAL A 800 32.73 -15.41 8.79
N ALA A 801 33.45 -15.58 7.67
CA ALA A 801 34.86 -15.26 7.49
C ALA A 801 35.09 -14.15 6.45
N TYR A 802 34.12 -13.90 5.58
CA TYR A 802 34.22 -12.92 4.48
C TYR A 802 33.00 -11.99 4.46
N ILE A 803 33.22 -10.68 4.37
CA ILE A 803 32.15 -9.66 4.31
C ILE A 803 32.41 -8.72 3.13
N ALA A 804 31.42 -8.54 2.26
CA ALA A 804 31.33 -7.43 1.32
C ALA A 804 30.25 -6.44 1.75
N ALA A 805 30.60 -5.16 1.85
CA ALA A 805 29.66 -4.07 2.10
C ALA A 805 30.12 -2.79 1.37
N PRO A 806 29.19 -1.90 0.96
CA PRO A 806 29.56 -0.58 0.47
C PRO A 806 30.22 0.26 1.56
N ALA A 807 31.18 1.12 1.18
CA ALA A 807 31.82 2.07 2.10
C ALA A 807 30.96 3.31 2.38
N GLY A 808 31.46 4.18 3.25
CA GLY A 808 30.91 5.50 3.54
C GLY A 808 30.02 5.54 4.79
N SER A 809 30.38 4.77 5.81
CA SER A 809 29.91 4.97 7.20
C SER A 809 30.86 5.91 7.93
N THR A 810 30.35 6.77 8.82
CA THR A 810 31.19 7.50 9.78
C THR A 810 31.85 6.57 10.81
N ALA A 811 31.47 5.29 10.84
CA ALA A 811 32.01 4.25 11.70
C ALA A 811 32.74 3.14 10.92
N ASP A 812 33.12 3.35 9.65
CA ASP A 812 33.80 2.33 8.82
C ASP A 812 35.05 1.77 9.54
N GLU A 813 35.88 2.62 10.17
CA GLU A 813 37.05 2.21 10.97
C GLU A 813 36.69 1.28 12.15
N VAL A 814 35.53 1.48 12.79
CA VAL A 814 35.06 0.63 13.90
C VAL A 814 34.68 -0.76 13.39
N VAL A 815 34.14 -0.84 12.16
CA VAL A 815 33.81 -2.09 11.49
C VAL A 815 35.08 -2.79 10.97
N ILE A 816 36.00 -2.06 10.34
CA ILE A 816 37.32 -2.57 9.91
C ILE A 816 38.08 -3.14 11.10
N LYS A 817 38.13 -2.42 12.23
CA LYS A 817 38.77 -2.90 13.47
C LYS A 817 38.09 -4.17 14.00
N ALA A 818 36.76 -4.21 14.06
CA ALA A 818 36.02 -5.39 14.50
C ALA A 818 36.26 -6.61 13.59
N CYS A 819 36.32 -6.43 12.27
CA CYS A 819 36.65 -7.52 11.34
C CYS A 819 38.08 -8.02 11.57
N ASN A 820 39.06 -7.13 11.75
CA ASN A 820 40.44 -7.49 12.09
C ASN A 820 40.55 -8.25 13.44
N GLU A 821 39.79 -7.85 14.47
CA GLU A 821 39.75 -8.55 15.76
C GLU A 821 39.11 -9.95 15.66
N GLN A 822 38.13 -10.14 14.77
CA GLN A 822 37.39 -11.40 14.60
C GLN A 822 37.98 -12.34 13.54
N GLY A 823 39.07 -11.94 12.86
CA GLY A 823 39.71 -12.72 11.78
C GLY A 823 38.92 -12.73 10.47
N ILE A 824 38.13 -11.69 10.19
CA ILE A 824 37.23 -11.59 9.04
C ILE A 824 37.84 -10.72 7.93
N THR A 825 37.85 -11.22 6.69
CA THR A 825 38.19 -10.42 5.52
C THR A 825 37.03 -9.49 5.14
N LEU A 826 37.23 -8.18 5.26
CA LEU A 826 36.29 -7.14 4.88
C LEU A 826 36.65 -6.50 3.53
N VAL A 827 35.66 -6.40 2.65
CA VAL A 827 35.75 -5.88 1.29
C VAL A 827 34.82 -4.67 1.16
N HIS A 828 35.37 -3.52 0.76
CA HIS A 828 34.63 -2.27 0.59
C HIS A 828 34.26 -2.05 -0.88
N THR A 829 33.02 -2.40 -1.22
CA THR A 829 32.48 -2.20 -2.57
C THR A 829 32.13 -0.72 -2.83
N THR A 830 32.06 -0.33 -4.10
CA THR A 830 31.67 1.01 -4.54
C THR A 830 30.17 1.18 -4.77
N LEU A 831 29.40 0.09 -4.76
CA LEU A 831 28.03 0.00 -5.28
C LEU A 831 27.01 -0.23 -4.16
N ARG A 832 26.14 0.76 -3.88
CA ARG A 832 24.97 0.58 -3.00
C ARG A 832 23.81 -0.02 -3.79
N LEU A 833 23.21 -1.10 -3.29
CA LEU A 833 22.20 -1.92 -3.99
C LEU A 833 20.79 -1.61 -3.49
N PHE A 834 20.41 -0.33 -3.50
CA PHE A 834 19.10 0.11 -3.03
C PHE A 834 18.07 0.15 -4.16
N HIS A 835 16.90 -0.46 -3.96
CA HIS A 835 15.76 -0.36 -4.88
C HIS A 835 14.63 0.50 -4.29
N HIS A 836 14.14 1.45 -5.10
CA HIS A 836 13.01 2.35 -4.80
C HIS A 836 11.64 1.74 -5.11
#